data_AF-A0A6G0XGH7-F1
#
_entry.id   AF-A0A6G0XGH7-F1
#
_cell.length_a   1.000
_cell.length_b   1.000
_cell.length_c   1.000
_cell.angle_alpha   90.00
_cell.angle_beta   90.00
_cell.angle_gamma   90.00
#
_symmetry.space_group_name_H-M   'P 1'
#
loop_
_entity.id
_entity.type
_entity.pdbx_description
1 polymer ?
#
loop_
_entity_poly.entity_id
_entity_poly.type
_entity_poly.pdbx_seq_one_letter_code
_entity_poly.pdbx_strand_id
1 'polypeptide(L)'
;MASHIQLVVEGMRCQNKCATRIQQALEEIPGVKSAQVSFKDKQAIVDVDDGMSVSVVDLIQTVRAQDAGTNKKYDAYLPSDDRHARTIVLHVEGMSCQANCARKVETALSQADGVKSARVDFPLKKATVVIEPGSRITEDDLIAAVRSAGKNFVASIDINSPRLLVSPKTISLDSPTTKKAVPADVSTASSSGEVTLAISGMTCNSCANSVETALRATAGVRYAVVNFATESAKVKFNTTDVGIRSLIEVVEGIGYEATVAAGSAVVQADDNRQIEIASWKSKLFISLLFTFPIMLMMTILDNISLVSKGLHSPVFNIPGSTWNDLVLVSLATPVQFYCAYRFHIEAWKGLKNRVLGMSFLVSMGTNAAYFYGIFSDIRCLWQHDSSFAQPDMYMTSSMLITFIVLGKTLEAIAKGRTNEALRKLFDLQAKVATLIVTNSDGTTNEKVVAIELVQRGDILKVVRGGCVPADGIITQGEGRLDESMLTGESRLVKKTIDDTVLGATLNVDGLFYMRVTGVGRDTALSQIVRLVEEAQTSKAPIQAYADQIASIFVPVVLVLSAATLLAWYTLGTFGLVEPPANTSVFLFAFNFAISTLVVACPCALGLATPTAVMVGTGVGAQLGILIKGGEPLEAANHVNTVLFDKTGTLTNGTPCVTDVIVVVDDRNTDDLVLLAASAELGSEHPLGRAIVNHARLLSKPLEIPNKFQAASGKGISVELTNETVHLGNMDYMIECGMQVGPSVARHRLRLEESGKTVIFMGLCDQVVALFGISDAPRVDAKATVARLHAQGMAVYMVTGDNRKTAFWVAEQVGIPVHRVMAEVLPSNKVAKVQELQSDGRIVAMVGDGINDAPALAQANLGIAIGAGTDIAMEAAQMVLMKSSLKDVVIAFDLSRTIYRRIQLNFVWAMGYNIILLPLAAGVLYNVNINIPPMFAGAAMAFSSVSVLTSSLLLKQYKPPTDFTVNPSSPALDERTALLKV
;
A
#
# COMPACT_ATOMS: atom_id res chain seq x y z
N MET A 1 32.22 65.67 -3.23
CA MET A 1 30.80 65.92 -3.59
C MET A 1 30.02 65.61 -2.34
N ALA A 2 29.52 66.63 -1.62
CA ALA A 2 28.87 66.43 -0.33
C ALA A 2 27.78 65.36 -0.40
N SER A 3 27.89 64.33 0.43
CA SER A 3 26.90 63.26 0.53
C SER A 3 25.79 63.68 1.49
N HIS A 4 24.69 64.14 0.91
CA HIS A 4 23.47 64.48 1.64
C HIS A 4 22.69 63.20 1.97
N ILE A 5 22.51 62.90 3.25
CA ILE A 5 21.75 61.72 3.74
C ILE A 5 20.41 62.21 4.28
N GLN A 6 19.30 61.71 3.72
CA GLN A 6 17.94 62.09 4.09
C GLN A 6 17.28 61.00 4.95
N LEU A 7 16.80 61.38 6.13
CA LEU A 7 16.11 60.51 7.08
C LEU A 7 14.69 61.02 7.32
N VAL A 8 13.72 60.10 7.36
CA VAL A 8 12.37 60.38 7.90
C VAL A 8 12.45 60.22 9.41
N VAL A 9 11.91 61.19 10.16
CA VAL A 9 11.98 61.24 11.63
C VAL A 9 10.58 61.39 12.22
N GLU A 10 10.14 60.38 12.97
CA GLU A 10 8.84 60.34 13.63
C GLU A 10 8.91 60.61 15.15
N GLY A 11 7.77 60.99 15.71
CA GLY A 11 7.63 61.33 17.14
C GLY A 11 7.88 62.81 17.46
N MET A 12 8.46 63.59 16.55
CA MET A 12 8.59 65.05 16.71
C MET A 12 7.22 65.73 16.88
N ARG A 13 7.13 66.71 17.78
CA ARG A 13 5.88 67.44 18.09
C ARG A 13 5.97 68.97 18.05
N CYS A 14 7.16 69.55 17.95
CA CYS A 14 7.34 70.99 17.77
C CYS A 14 8.69 71.31 17.12
N GLN A 15 8.72 72.36 16.29
CA GLN A 15 9.95 72.81 15.62
C GLN A 15 11.01 73.27 16.65
N ASN A 16 10.66 74.21 17.53
CA ASN A 16 11.62 74.95 18.38
C ASN A 16 12.25 74.15 19.55
N LYS A 17 11.91 72.87 19.75
CA LYS A 17 12.52 72.02 20.79
C LYS A 17 12.75 70.57 20.38
N CYS A 18 11.84 69.92 19.63
CA CYS A 18 12.11 68.56 19.15
C CYS A 18 13.13 68.57 18.01
N ALA A 19 12.87 69.34 16.95
CA ALA A 19 13.75 69.38 15.78
C ALA A 19 15.15 69.91 16.15
N THR A 20 15.24 70.98 16.95
CA THR A 20 16.52 71.55 17.38
C THR A 20 17.37 70.58 18.20
N ARG A 21 16.77 69.78 19.10
CA ARG A 21 17.51 68.73 19.84
C ARG A 21 18.03 67.63 18.92
N ILE A 22 17.21 67.18 17.98
CA ILE A 22 17.57 66.11 17.04
C ILE A 22 18.64 66.61 16.07
N GLN A 23 18.60 67.88 15.68
CA GLN A 23 19.64 68.53 14.89
C GLN A 23 20.98 68.56 15.63
N GLN A 24 21.01 69.08 16.86
CA GLN A 24 22.22 69.13 17.68
C GLN A 24 22.82 67.74 17.91
N ALA A 25 21.99 66.74 18.23
CA ALA A 25 22.46 65.36 18.42
C ALA A 25 23.02 64.72 17.14
N LEU A 26 22.61 65.17 15.95
CA LEU A 26 23.17 64.72 14.68
C LEU A 26 24.46 65.48 14.32
N GLU A 27 24.56 66.75 14.68
CA GLU A 27 25.77 67.59 14.51
C GLU A 27 26.91 67.21 15.47
N GLU A 28 26.61 66.55 16.59
CA GLU A 28 27.61 66.00 17.53
C GLU A 28 28.33 64.73 17.01
N ILE A 29 27.91 64.15 15.87
CA ILE A 29 28.48 62.91 15.32
C ILE A 29 29.76 63.22 14.50
N PRO A 30 30.92 62.62 14.82
CA PRO A 30 32.18 62.93 14.13
C PRO A 30 32.12 62.51 12.64
N GLY A 31 32.26 63.50 11.76
CA GLY A 31 32.14 63.36 10.31
C GLY A 31 30.87 63.99 9.72
N VAL A 32 29.88 64.34 10.54
CA VAL A 32 28.77 65.22 10.13
C VAL A 32 29.27 66.66 10.08
N LYS A 33 29.02 67.33 8.96
CA LYS A 33 29.38 68.73 8.70
C LYS A 33 28.30 69.70 9.19
N SER A 34 27.04 69.32 9.01
CA SER A 34 25.85 70.03 9.46
C SER A 34 24.61 69.14 9.32
N ALA A 35 23.57 69.37 10.14
CA ALA A 35 22.26 68.75 9.93
C ALA A 35 21.17 69.83 9.82
N GLN A 36 20.07 69.53 9.14
CA GLN A 36 18.87 70.38 9.09
C GLN A 36 17.63 69.52 9.32
N VAL A 37 16.84 69.86 10.35
CA VAL A 37 15.66 69.07 10.73
C VAL A 37 14.39 69.87 10.54
N SER A 38 13.58 69.52 9.54
CA SER A 38 12.26 70.09 9.32
C SER A 38 11.20 69.28 10.07
N PHE A 39 10.59 69.89 11.09
CA PHE A 39 9.40 69.30 11.73
C PHE A 39 8.16 69.34 10.83
N LYS A 40 8.03 70.35 9.94
CA LYS A 40 6.92 70.44 8.97
C LYS A 40 6.91 69.24 8.02
N ASP A 41 8.08 68.87 7.52
CA ASP A 41 8.24 67.83 6.49
C ASP A 41 8.63 66.47 7.10
N LYS A 42 8.79 66.41 8.44
CA LYS A 42 9.22 65.26 9.26
C LYS A 42 10.53 64.62 8.82
N GLN A 43 11.50 65.43 8.40
CA GLN A 43 12.75 64.95 7.81
C GLN A 43 13.97 65.62 8.43
N ALA A 44 15.06 64.86 8.50
CA ALA A 44 16.41 65.35 8.77
C ALA A 44 17.26 65.14 7.52
N ILE A 45 17.92 66.20 7.07
CA ILE A 45 18.96 66.15 6.03
C ILE A 45 20.29 66.32 6.75
N VAL A 46 21.23 65.40 6.52
CA VAL A 46 22.53 65.36 7.18
C VAL A 46 23.62 65.43 6.11
N ASP A 47 24.49 66.42 6.21
CA ASP A 47 25.59 66.66 5.28
C ASP A 47 26.87 66.09 5.90
N VAL A 48 27.53 65.17 5.19
CA VAL A 48 28.75 64.50 5.66
C VAL A 48 29.98 65.09 4.97
N ASP A 49 31.09 65.21 5.70
CA ASP A 49 32.33 65.78 5.16
C ASP A 49 33.01 64.87 4.13
N ASP A 50 33.52 65.48 3.05
CA ASP A 50 34.17 64.81 1.90
C ASP A 50 35.43 64.05 2.34
N GLY A 51 35.27 62.77 2.71
CA GLY A 51 36.34 61.86 3.13
C GLY A 51 36.01 60.97 4.33
N MET A 52 34.93 61.23 5.06
CA MET A 52 34.49 60.45 6.23
C MET A 52 33.23 59.64 5.92
N SER A 53 33.21 58.33 6.22
CA SER A 53 32.03 57.48 6.03
C SER A 53 31.21 57.34 7.32
N VAL A 54 30.23 58.22 7.53
CA VAL A 54 29.30 58.11 8.66
C VAL A 54 28.27 57.01 8.39
N SER A 55 28.09 56.09 9.33
CA SER A 55 27.12 54.99 9.25
C SER A 55 25.68 55.49 9.39
N VAL A 56 24.81 55.12 8.44
CA VAL A 56 23.38 55.45 8.49
C VAL A 56 22.69 54.78 9.69
N VAL A 57 23.19 53.62 10.15
CA VAL A 57 22.69 52.94 11.35
C VAL A 57 22.94 53.81 12.59
N ASP A 58 24.09 54.48 12.65
CA ASP A 58 24.51 55.28 13.79
C ASP A 58 23.72 56.60 13.83
N LEU A 59 23.48 57.23 12.68
CA LEU A 59 22.55 58.36 12.55
C LEU A 59 21.15 57.98 13.09
N ILE A 60 20.60 56.84 12.66
CA ILE A 60 19.29 56.34 13.10
C ILE A 60 19.27 56.01 14.60
N GLN A 61 20.32 55.38 15.12
CA GLN A 61 20.43 55.06 16.55
C GLN A 61 20.51 56.33 17.41
N THR A 62 21.26 57.36 16.98
CA THR A 62 21.37 58.62 17.71
C THR A 62 20.02 59.34 17.80
N VAL A 63 19.20 59.34 16.75
CA VAL A 63 17.83 59.89 16.83
C VAL A 63 16.94 59.06 17.77
N ARG A 64 17.01 57.72 17.71
CA ARG A 64 16.26 56.80 18.59
C ARG A 64 16.69 56.86 20.06
N ALA A 65 17.93 57.27 20.34
CA ALA A 65 18.47 57.45 21.69
C ALA A 65 18.00 58.74 22.36
N GLN A 66 17.50 59.73 21.58
CA GLN A 66 16.96 60.96 22.15
C GLN A 66 15.65 60.71 22.89
N ASP A 67 15.56 61.21 24.13
CA ASP A 67 14.41 60.96 24.99
C ASP A 67 13.25 61.91 24.66
N ALA A 68 12.10 61.34 24.28
CA ALA A 68 10.88 62.09 23.97
C ALA A 68 9.93 62.20 25.19
N GLY A 69 10.39 61.77 26.37
CA GLY A 69 9.66 61.83 27.63
C GLY A 69 8.90 60.54 27.95
N THR A 70 8.26 60.49 29.12
CA THR A 70 7.68 59.27 29.68
C THR A 70 6.73 58.54 28.70
N ASN A 71 7.07 57.28 28.46
CA ASN A 71 6.46 56.34 27.51
C ASN A 71 6.47 56.77 26.02
N LYS A 72 7.42 57.61 25.56
CA LYS A 72 7.58 57.95 24.13
C LYS A 72 9.06 58.00 23.72
N LYS A 73 9.37 57.49 22.52
CA LYS A 73 10.67 57.57 21.86
C LYS A 73 10.50 58.17 20.47
N TYR A 74 11.55 58.78 19.91
CA TYR A 74 11.61 59.11 18.49
C TYR A 74 11.95 57.85 17.68
N ASP A 75 11.56 57.82 16.40
CA ASP A 75 12.00 56.80 15.43
C ASP A 75 12.57 57.50 14.20
N ALA A 76 13.53 56.85 13.53
CA ALA A 76 14.15 57.34 12.31
C ALA A 76 14.38 56.18 11.33
N TYR A 77 14.19 56.43 10.04
CA TYR A 77 14.40 55.44 8.97
C TYR A 77 14.70 56.13 7.63
N LEU A 78 15.30 55.38 6.69
CA LEU A 78 15.48 55.84 5.31
C LEU A 78 14.14 55.84 4.56
N PRO A 79 13.89 56.78 3.63
CA PRO A 79 12.66 56.81 2.82
C PRO A 79 12.36 55.55 1.99
N SER A 80 13.31 54.61 1.87
CA SER A 80 13.25 53.42 1.00
C SER A 80 13.16 52.07 1.76
N ASP A 81 12.77 52.08 3.04
CA ASP A 81 12.78 50.90 3.92
C ASP A 81 11.38 50.23 4.05
N ASP A 82 10.96 49.51 3.01
CA ASP A 82 9.63 48.88 2.91
C ASP A 82 9.45 47.64 3.81
N ARG A 83 8.85 47.84 4.99
CA ARG A 83 8.64 46.82 6.03
C ARG A 83 7.56 45.77 5.69
N HIS A 84 7.93 44.73 4.95
CA HIS A 84 7.08 43.59 4.59
C HIS A 84 6.82 42.60 5.74
N ALA A 85 5.79 41.75 5.60
CA ALA A 85 5.46 40.69 6.56
C ALA A 85 6.58 39.64 6.70
N ARG A 86 6.76 39.08 7.90
CA ARG A 86 7.80 38.08 8.21
C ARG A 86 7.25 36.90 9.00
N THR A 87 7.84 35.73 8.82
CA THR A 87 7.55 34.52 9.60
C THR A 87 8.76 34.19 10.47
N ILE A 88 8.53 33.83 11.73
CA ILE A 88 9.56 33.50 12.72
C ILE A 88 9.28 32.12 13.29
N VAL A 89 10.32 31.31 13.47
CA VAL A 89 10.22 29.98 14.09
C VAL A 89 10.91 29.98 15.45
N LEU A 90 10.16 29.62 16.48
CA LEU A 90 10.62 29.49 17.85
C LEU A 90 10.72 27.99 18.20
N HIS A 91 11.79 27.58 18.88
CA HIS A 91 11.84 26.27 19.55
C HIS A 91 11.31 26.45 20.97
N VAL A 92 10.38 25.58 21.42
CA VAL A 92 9.67 25.71 22.70
C VAL A 92 9.81 24.44 23.54
N GLU A 93 10.55 24.53 24.63
CA GLU A 93 10.74 23.46 25.59
C GLU A 93 9.72 23.53 26.75
N GLY A 94 9.58 22.42 27.48
CA GLY A 94 8.68 22.30 28.64
C GLY A 94 7.24 21.87 28.32
N MET A 95 6.88 21.70 27.04
CA MET A 95 5.57 21.15 26.67
C MET A 95 5.50 19.63 26.92
N SER A 96 4.53 19.19 27.75
CA SER A 96 4.36 17.77 28.11
C SER A 96 3.16 17.07 27.46
N CYS A 97 2.23 17.81 26.84
CA CYS A 97 1.10 17.21 26.11
C CYS A 97 0.59 18.10 24.96
N GLN A 98 0.22 17.48 23.84
CA GLN A 98 -0.31 18.18 22.67
C GLN A 98 -1.65 18.89 22.94
N ALA A 99 -2.61 18.19 23.54
CA ALA A 99 -3.98 18.70 23.73
C ALA A 99 -4.09 19.94 24.64
N ASN A 100 -3.11 20.16 25.54
CA ASN A 100 -3.21 21.18 26.58
C ASN A 100 -1.95 22.06 26.76
N CYS A 101 -0.73 21.58 26.50
CA CYS A 101 0.46 22.46 26.52
C CYS A 101 0.62 23.20 25.19
N ALA A 102 0.66 22.46 24.07
CA ALA A 102 0.84 23.08 22.75
C ALA A 102 -0.28 24.10 22.44
N ARG A 103 -1.54 23.72 22.66
CA ARG A 103 -2.69 24.63 22.49
C ARG A 103 -2.63 25.89 23.36
N LYS A 104 -2.03 25.85 24.56
CA LYS A 104 -1.83 27.04 25.41
C LYS A 104 -0.77 27.97 24.83
N VAL A 105 0.37 27.43 24.40
CA VAL A 105 1.45 28.19 23.75
C VAL A 105 0.96 28.80 22.44
N GLU A 106 0.22 28.03 21.64
CA GLU A 106 -0.42 28.48 20.39
C GLU A 106 -1.40 29.62 20.63
N THR A 107 -2.28 29.48 21.64
CA THR A 107 -3.23 30.54 22.03
C THR A 107 -2.50 31.82 22.44
N ALA A 108 -1.50 31.72 23.33
CA ALA A 108 -0.79 32.89 23.84
C ALA A 108 0.01 33.63 22.74
N LEU A 109 0.65 32.88 21.83
CA LEU A 109 1.31 33.47 20.66
C LEU A 109 0.30 34.09 19.69
N SER A 110 -0.86 33.48 19.47
CA SER A 110 -1.92 34.03 18.61
C SER A 110 -2.63 35.27 19.18
N GLN A 111 -2.43 35.57 20.46
CA GLN A 111 -3.00 36.72 21.18
C GLN A 111 -1.99 37.84 21.42
N ALA A 112 -0.76 37.73 20.91
CA ALA A 112 0.25 38.77 21.02
C ALA A 112 0.05 39.87 19.96
N ASP A 113 0.03 41.14 20.38
CA ASP A 113 -0.25 42.30 19.51
C ASP A 113 0.73 42.39 18.32
N GLY A 114 0.23 42.14 17.11
CA GLY A 114 1.02 42.11 15.87
C GLY A 114 1.28 40.71 15.30
N VAL A 115 0.81 39.64 15.95
CA VAL A 115 0.81 38.29 15.38
C VAL A 115 -0.46 38.06 14.55
N LYS A 116 -0.29 37.73 13.27
CA LYS A 116 -1.38 37.37 12.35
C LYS A 116 -1.91 35.97 12.60
N SER A 117 -1.00 35.04 12.89
CA SER A 117 -1.31 33.65 13.23
C SER A 117 -0.09 32.96 13.83
N ALA A 118 -0.29 32.15 14.86
CA ALA A 118 0.69 31.21 15.36
C ALA A 118 0.19 29.78 15.18
N ARG A 119 1.12 28.82 15.00
CA ARG A 119 0.86 27.38 15.09
C ARG A 119 1.96 26.67 15.86
N VAL A 120 1.61 25.64 16.63
CA VAL A 120 2.59 24.85 17.40
C VAL A 120 2.64 23.40 16.93
N ASP A 121 3.78 23.02 16.36
CA ASP A 121 4.16 21.64 16.09
C ASP A 121 4.72 21.00 17.37
N PHE A 122 3.91 20.15 18.00
CA PHE A 122 4.29 19.46 19.25
C PHE A 122 5.38 18.40 19.03
N PRO A 123 5.31 17.50 18.02
CA PRO A 123 6.39 16.56 17.70
C PRO A 123 7.77 17.21 17.49
N LEU A 124 7.83 18.33 16.77
CA LEU A 124 9.08 19.05 16.49
C LEU A 124 9.47 20.06 17.59
N LYS A 125 8.63 20.27 18.60
CA LYS A 125 8.75 21.36 19.61
C LYS A 125 8.90 22.76 18.99
N LYS A 126 8.29 23.03 17.83
CA LYS A 126 8.43 24.33 17.12
C LYS A 126 7.12 25.10 17.07
N ALA A 127 7.20 26.42 17.28
CA ALA A 127 6.10 27.34 17.10
C ALA A 127 6.42 28.28 15.93
N THR A 128 5.58 28.26 14.89
CA THR A 128 5.70 29.11 13.71
C THR A 128 4.75 30.29 13.85
N VAL A 129 5.30 31.51 13.83
CA VAL A 129 4.59 32.76 14.09
C VAL A 129 4.68 33.65 12.84
N VAL A 130 3.52 34.01 12.28
CA VAL A 130 3.42 34.97 11.16
C VAL A 130 3.08 36.34 11.72
N ILE A 131 3.92 37.32 11.42
CA ILE A 131 3.84 38.69 11.94
C ILE A 131 3.16 39.61 10.92
N GLU A 132 2.30 40.53 11.38
CA GLU A 132 1.60 41.47 10.51
C GLU A 132 2.53 42.54 9.89
N PRO A 133 2.30 42.96 8.63
CA PRO A 133 3.06 44.05 8.02
C PRO A 133 2.96 45.34 8.84
N GLY A 134 4.08 46.02 9.07
CA GLY A 134 4.12 47.27 9.83
C GLY A 134 3.92 47.14 11.36
N SER A 135 3.69 45.94 11.89
CA SER A 135 3.62 45.72 13.34
C SER A 135 4.97 45.95 14.04
N ARG A 136 4.92 46.21 15.35
CA ARG A 136 6.08 46.63 16.16
C ARG A 136 6.68 45.51 17.04
N ILE A 137 6.18 44.29 16.90
CA ILE A 137 6.52 43.16 17.78
C ILE A 137 7.95 42.65 17.53
N THR A 138 8.71 42.52 18.62
CA THR A 138 10.08 42.01 18.62
C THR A 138 10.11 40.51 18.90
N GLU A 139 11.27 39.89 18.69
CA GLU A 139 11.45 38.46 18.99
C GLU A 139 11.44 38.17 20.50
N ASP A 140 11.87 39.12 21.34
CA ASP A 140 11.78 39.02 22.80
C ASP A 140 10.34 39.06 23.31
N ASP A 141 9.46 39.86 22.68
CA ASP A 141 8.03 39.91 23.02
C ASP A 141 7.35 38.55 22.80
N LEU A 142 7.73 37.84 21.72
CA LEU A 142 7.23 36.49 21.45
C LEU A 142 7.74 35.47 22.48
N ILE A 143 9.01 35.57 22.89
CA ILE A 143 9.56 34.73 23.96
C ILE A 143 8.83 35.01 25.30
N ALA A 144 8.48 36.27 25.57
CA ALA A 144 7.67 36.64 26.73
C ALA A 144 6.25 36.06 26.67
N ALA A 145 5.61 36.06 25.49
CA ALA A 145 4.29 35.46 25.27
C ALA A 145 4.28 33.92 25.48
N VAL A 146 5.36 33.21 25.12
CA VAL A 146 5.48 31.78 25.45
C VAL A 146 5.64 31.56 26.96
N ARG A 147 6.44 32.39 27.65
CA ARG A 147 6.65 32.29 29.10
C ARG A 147 5.40 32.62 29.92
N SER A 148 4.53 33.52 29.44
CA SER A 148 3.27 33.84 30.11
C SER A 148 2.24 32.69 30.05
N ALA A 149 2.30 31.84 29.01
CA ALA A 149 1.47 30.65 28.88
C ALA A 149 1.73 29.56 29.95
N GLY A 150 2.91 29.59 30.60
CA GLY A 150 3.26 28.67 31.69
C GLY A 150 4.72 28.78 32.15
N LYS A 151 4.92 28.78 33.47
CA LYS A 151 6.24 28.96 34.14
C LYS A 151 7.33 27.97 33.72
N ASN A 152 6.96 26.83 33.14
CA ASN A 152 7.90 25.78 32.72
C ASN A 152 8.26 25.87 31.22
N PHE A 153 7.66 26.80 30.46
CA PHE A 153 7.90 26.93 29.03
C PHE A 153 9.07 27.86 28.75
N VAL A 154 10.02 27.38 27.94
CA VAL A 154 11.22 28.15 27.54
C VAL A 154 11.25 28.21 26.02
N ALA A 155 11.19 29.42 25.47
CA ALA A 155 11.34 29.66 24.03
C ALA A 155 12.77 30.16 23.70
N SER A 156 13.28 29.71 22.56
CA SER A 156 14.45 30.25 21.87
C SER A 156 14.16 30.36 20.37
N ILE A 157 14.95 31.15 19.63
CA ILE A 157 14.75 31.42 18.19
C ILE A 157 15.53 30.38 17.38
N ASP A 158 14.93 29.82 16.33
CA ASP A 158 15.65 28.96 15.39
C ASP A 158 16.47 29.82 14.41
N ILE A 159 17.79 29.78 14.55
CA ILE A 159 18.76 30.64 13.86
C ILE A 159 18.69 30.46 12.33
N ASN A 160 18.18 29.33 11.83
CA ASN A 160 18.05 29.04 10.40
C ASN A 160 16.68 29.45 9.80
N SER A 161 15.93 30.35 10.42
CA SER A 161 14.61 30.81 9.94
C SER A 161 14.70 31.61 8.61
N PRO A 162 14.12 31.14 7.48
CA PRO A 162 14.23 31.82 6.19
C PRO A 162 13.28 33.01 6.05
N ARG A 163 13.81 34.19 5.68
CA ARG A 163 13.02 35.41 5.40
C ARG A 163 12.42 35.36 3.99
N LEU A 164 11.31 34.64 3.83
CA LEU A 164 10.58 34.54 2.55
C LEU A 164 9.51 35.64 2.39
N LEU A 165 9.59 36.37 1.27
CA LEU A 165 8.57 37.32 0.79
C LEU A 165 7.42 36.55 0.08
N VAL A 166 6.17 36.87 0.40
CA VAL A 166 4.99 36.33 -0.31
C VAL A 166 3.94 37.43 -0.48
N SER A 167 3.61 37.74 -1.74
CA SER A 167 2.56 38.71 -2.09
C SER A 167 1.17 38.05 -2.16
N PRO A 168 0.11 38.65 -1.60
CA PRO A 168 -1.23 38.09 -1.67
C PRO A 168 -1.97 38.48 -2.96
N LYS A 169 -2.71 37.52 -3.54
CA LYS A 169 -3.85 37.83 -4.43
C LYS A 169 -5.11 37.18 -3.86
N THR A 170 -5.96 38.03 -3.28
CA THR A 170 -7.25 37.65 -2.72
C THR A 170 -8.32 37.59 -3.81
N ILE A 171 -9.23 36.63 -3.73
CA ILE A 171 -10.58 36.74 -4.33
C ILE A 171 -11.58 36.40 -3.23
N SER A 172 -12.49 37.33 -2.95
CA SER A 172 -13.53 37.23 -1.94
C SER A 172 -14.83 36.65 -2.51
N LEU A 173 -15.68 36.12 -1.64
CA LEU A 173 -17.08 35.86 -2.00
C LEU A 173 -17.81 37.19 -2.11
N ASP A 174 -18.65 37.33 -3.15
CA ASP A 174 -19.83 38.20 -3.11
C ASP A 174 -20.85 37.73 -4.16
N SER A 175 -22.12 38.14 -4.00
CA SER A 175 -23.21 37.85 -4.95
C SER A 175 -24.20 39.02 -4.96
N PRO A 176 -24.79 39.41 -6.11
CA PRO A 176 -26.06 38.77 -6.48
C PRO A 176 -26.48 38.78 -7.99
N THR A 177 -27.43 37.89 -8.32
CA THR A 177 -28.55 38.03 -9.29
C THR A 177 -28.39 38.19 -10.83
N THR A 178 -29.18 37.34 -11.54
CA THR A 178 -29.95 37.57 -12.79
C THR A 178 -29.34 37.51 -14.22
N LYS A 179 -29.47 36.31 -14.83
CA LYS A 179 -30.01 35.98 -16.18
C LYS A 179 -29.55 36.76 -17.44
N LYS A 180 -28.80 36.07 -18.32
CA LYS A 180 -29.03 35.94 -19.79
C LYS A 180 -28.19 34.77 -20.36
N ALA A 181 -28.28 34.50 -21.67
CA ALA A 181 -27.72 33.31 -22.37
C ALA A 181 -27.40 33.70 -23.85
N VAL A 182 -26.78 32.95 -24.78
CA VAL A 182 -26.26 31.55 -24.97
C VAL A 182 -25.35 31.61 -26.27
N PRO A 183 -24.45 30.67 -26.71
CA PRO A 183 -24.39 29.19 -26.56
C PRO A 183 -23.01 28.55 -26.20
N ALA A 184 -23.03 27.22 -26.07
CA ALA A 184 -22.10 26.13 -26.51
C ALA A 184 -20.54 26.23 -26.57
N ASP A 185 -19.96 25.03 -26.41
CA ASP A 185 -18.63 24.49 -26.79
C ASP A 185 -17.33 25.08 -26.23
N VAL A 186 -16.66 24.30 -25.34
CA VAL A 186 -15.40 23.60 -25.63
C VAL A 186 -15.12 22.52 -24.55
N SER A 187 -14.43 21.44 -24.94
CA SER A 187 -14.10 20.19 -24.21
C SER A 187 -13.85 20.27 -22.68
N THR A 188 -14.47 19.34 -21.94
CA THR A 188 -14.19 19.10 -20.51
C THR A 188 -12.98 18.16 -20.30
N ALA A 189 -11.95 18.65 -19.60
CA ALA A 189 -10.95 17.78 -18.98
C ALA A 189 -11.44 17.34 -17.58
N SER A 190 -11.56 16.03 -17.32
CA SER A 190 -12.13 15.56 -16.05
C SER A 190 -11.10 15.49 -14.92
N SER A 191 -11.27 16.31 -13.90
CA SER A 191 -10.40 16.42 -12.72
C SER A 191 -10.64 15.32 -11.68
N SER A 192 -10.27 14.08 -12.00
CA SER A 192 -10.33 12.96 -11.05
C SER A 192 -9.20 13.02 -10.01
N GLY A 193 -9.55 13.05 -8.73
CA GLY A 193 -8.65 12.87 -7.60
C GLY A 193 -8.79 11.47 -6.98
N GLU A 194 -7.72 11.00 -6.34
CA GLU A 194 -7.70 9.77 -5.56
C GLU A 194 -7.12 10.05 -4.16
N VAL A 195 -7.74 9.48 -3.13
CA VAL A 195 -7.28 9.59 -1.74
C VAL A 195 -7.44 8.25 -1.01
N THR A 196 -6.47 7.93 -0.15
CA THR A 196 -6.59 6.86 0.84
C THR A 196 -6.86 7.50 2.20
N LEU A 197 -7.98 7.12 2.83
CA LEU A 197 -8.32 7.48 4.20
C LEU A 197 -7.99 6.29 5.11
N ALA A 198 -7.35 6.55 6.26
CA ALA A 198 -7.35 5.61 7.38
C ALA A 198 -8.65 5.83 8.17
N ILE A 199 -9.34 4.75 8.55
CA ILE A 199 -10.66 4.80 9.20
C ILE A 199 -10.64 3.94 10.46
N SER A 200 -10.54 4.61 11.61
CA SER A 200 -10.44 3.98 12.93
C SER A 200 -11.80 3.55 13.47
N GLY A 201 -11.80 2.44 14.21
CA GLY A 201 -12.99 1.96 14.93
C GLY A 201 -13.97 1.14 14.08
N MET A 202 -13.54 0.65 12.90
CA MET A 202 -14.24 -0.44 12.22
C MET A 202 -14.04 -1.76 12.98
N THR A 203 -14.98 -2.71 12.85
CA THR A 203 -15.11 -3.82 13.83
C THR A 203 -15.47 -5.16 13.18
N CYS A 204 -16.09 -5.10 12.00
CA CYS A 204 -16.53 -6.20 11.17
C CYS A 204 -16.76 -5.69 9.74
N ASN A 205 -16.85 -6.60 8.75
CA ASN A 205 -16.96 -6.20 7.34
C ASN A 205 -18.27 -5.45 7.03
N SER A 206 -19.35 -5.66 7.81
CA SER A 206 -20.58 -4.87 7.71
C SER A 206 -20.41 -3.40 8.10
N CYS A 207 -19.46 -3.05 8.98
CA CYS A 207 -19.10 -1.65 9.23
C CYS A 207 -18.42 -1.04 8.01
N ALA A 208 -17.43 -1.73 7.42
CA ALA A 208 -16.76 -1.29 6.20
C ALA A 208 -17.76 -1.11 5.05
N ASN A 209 -18.69 -2.04 4.85
CA ASN A 209 -19.73 -1.92 3.83
C ASN A 209 -20.71 -0.76 4.09
N SER A 210 -21.00 -0.44 5.35
CA SER A 210 -21.81 0.74 5.72
C SER A 210 -21.11 2.05 5.31
N VAL A 211 -19.81 2.15 5.60
CA VAL A 211 -18.98 3.31 5.22
C VAL A 211 -18.80 3.39 3.70
N GLU A 212 -18.59 2.25 3.03
CA GLU A 212 -18.46 2.16 1.57
C GLU A 212 -19.74 2.62 0.85
N THR A 213 -20.90 2.20 1.35
CA THR A 213 -22.21 2.60 0.81
C THR A 213 -22.43 4.10 0.95
N ALA A 214 -22.10 4.69 2.11
CA ALA A 214 -22.23 6.12 2.34
C ALA A 214 -21.24 6.96 1.50
N LEU A 215 -19.99 6.52 1.37
CA LEU A 215 -19.01 7.16 0.49
C LEU A 215 -19.47 7.10 -0.98
N ARG A 216 -20.00 5.96 -1.45
CA ARG A 216 -20.58 5.84 -2.81
C ARG A 216 -21.87 6.65 -3.01
N ALA A 217 -22.65 6.89 -1.96
CA ALA A 217 -23.85 7.73 -2.01
C ALA A 217 -23.53 9.24 -2.03
N THR A 218 -22.27 9.62 -1.77
CA THR A 218 -21.83 11.02 -1.82
C THR A 218 -21.63 11.44 -3.28
N ALA A 219 -22.44 12.39 -3.76
CA ALA A 219 -22.35 12.91 -5.12
C ALA A 219 -20.92 13.38 -5.45
N GLY A 220 -20.40 13.05 -6.64
CA GLY A 220 -19.00 13.33 -7.03
C GLY A 220 -18.00 12.20 -6.72
N VAL A 221 -18.33 11.25 -5.84
CA VAL A 221 -17.55 10.01 -5.68
C VAL A 221 -17.86 9.06 -6.84
N ARG A 222 -16.84 8.66 -7.60
CA ARG A 222 -16.98 7.69 -8.70
C ARG A 222 -16.75 6.25 -8.24
N TYR A 223 -15.85 6.07 -7.28
CA TYR A 223 -15.49 4.77 -6.74
C TYR A 223 -15.01 4.94 -5.30
N ALA A 224 -15.50 4.09 -4.40
CA ALA A 224 -14.95 3.91 -3.07
C ALA A 224 -14.93 2.41 -2.77
N VAL A 225 -13.86 1.93 -2.13
CA VAL A 225 -13.80 0.62 -1.49
C VAL A 225 -13.22 0.81 -0.10
N VAL A 226 -13.87 0.20 0.90
CA VAL A 226 -13.46 0.22 2.30
C VAL A 226 -13.07 -1.18 2.71
N ASN A 227 -11.86 -1.33 3.22
CA ASN A 227 -11.30 -2.61 3.60
C ASN A 227 -11.14 -2.71 5.13
N PHE A 228 -11.90 -3.62 5.73
CA PHE A 228 -11.85 -3.86 7.17
C PHE A 228 -10.50 -4.46 7.64
N ALA A 229 -9.81 -5.23 6.81
CA ALA A 229 -8.56 -5.88 7.22
C ALA A 229 -7.38 -4.91 7.32
N THR A 230 -7.38 -3.84 6.52
CA THR A 230 -6.37 -2.77 6.51
C THR A 230 -6.81 -1.47 7.21
N GLU A 231 -8.02 -1.41 7.76
CA GLU A 231 -8.65 -0.22 8.35
C GLU A 231 -8.56 1.04 7.47
N SER A 232 -8.74 0.87 6.16
CA SER A 232 -8.56 1.95 5.18
C SER A 232 -9.59 1.95 4.06
N ALA A 233 -9.80 3.12 3.46
CA ALA A 233 -10.69 3.34 2.33
C ALA A 233 -9.96 4.03 1.18
N LYS A 234 -10.02 3.46 -0.02
CA LYS A 234 -9.47 4.06 -1.24
C LYS A 234 -10.63 4.64 -2.05
N VAL A 235 -10.60 5.96 -2.28
CA VAL A 235 -11.70 6.74 -2.87
C VAL A 235 -11.22 7.52 -4.08
N LYS A 236 -11.85 7.30 -5.24
CA LYS A 236 -11.71 8.11 -6.46
C LYS A 236 -12.93 9.01 -6.61
N PHE A 237 -12.71 10.31 -6.64
CA PHE A 237 -13.73 11.36 -6.62
C PHE A 237 -13.39 12.46 -7.62
N ASN A 238 -14.38 13.24 -8.03
CA ASN A 238 -14.15 14.41 -8.88
C ASN A 238 -13.85 15.64 -8.00
N THR A 239 -12.70 16.28 -8.19
CA THR A 239 -12.22 17.35 -7.28
C THR A 239 -12.98 18.66 -7.42
N THR A 240 -13.79 18.84 -8.47
CA THR A 240 -14.75 19.95 -8.60
C THR A 240 -15.99 19.76 -7.72
N ASP A 241 -16.34 18.52 -7.40
CA ASP A 241 -17.65 18.18 -6.85
C ASP A 241 -17.58 17.96 -5.33
N VAL A 242 -16.50 17.35 -4.84
CA VAL A 242 -16.26 17.02 -3.43
C VAL A 242 -14.80 17.20 -3.06
N GLY A 243 -14.54 17.77 -1.87
CA GLY A 243 -13.22 17.83 -1.25
C GLY A 243 -12.98 16.71 -0.24
N ILE A 244 -11.70 16.36 -0.01
CA ILE A 244 -11.27 15.31 0.93
C ILE A 244 -11.86 15.51 2.34
N ARG A 245 -11.97 16.78 2.79
CA ARG A 245 -12.59 17.13 4.07
C ARG A 245 -14.03 16.63 4.17
N SER A 246 -14.83 16.79 3.11
CA SER A 246 -16.23 16.36 3.11
C SER A 246 -16.35 14.83 3.08
N LEU A 247 -15.37 14.11 2.52
CA LEU A 247 -15.30 12.65 2.64
C LEU A 247 -15.06 12.22 4.10
N ILE A 248 -14.18 12.93 4.83
CA ILE A 248 -13.96 12.71 6.28
C ILE A 248 -15.24 13.02 7.07
N GLU A 249 -15.87 14.18 6.84
CA GLU A 249 -17.12 14.58 7.51
C GLU A 249 -18.28 13.59 7.24
N VAL A 250 -18.32 12.94 6.09
CA VAL A 250 -19.25 11.82 5.80
C VAL A 250 -18.95 10.60 6.67
N VAL A 251 -17.68 10.19 6.81
CA VAL A 251 -17.30 9.04 7.66
C VAL A 251 -17.58 9.32 9.14
N GLU A 252 -17.26 10.53 9.60
CA GLU A 252 -17.55 11.01 10.96
C GLU A 252 -19.06 11.10 11.24
N GLY A 253 -19.87 11.51 10.25
CA GLY A 253 -21.33 11.55 10.36
C GLY A 253 -22.00 10.16 10.53
N ILE A 254 -21.35 9.10 10.06
CA ILE A 254 -21.74 7.69 10.32
C ILE A 254 -21.27 7.23 11.71
N GLY A 255 -20.27 7.92 12.27
CA GLY A 255 -19.71 7.68 13.59
C GLY A 255 -18.41 6.85 13.58
N TYR A 256 -17.55 7.02 12.57
CA TYR A 256 -16.18 6.48 12.55
C TYR A 256 -15.18 7.62 12.38
N GLU A 257 -13.99 7.50 12.97
CA GLU A 257 -12.94 8.53 12.84
C GLU A 257 -12.18 8.31 11.53
N ALA A 258 -11.89 9.38 10.78
CA ALA A 258 -11.18 9.28 9.50
C ALA A 258 -10.07 10.32 9.34
N THR A 259 -8.91 9.89 8.85
CA THR A 259 -7.76 10.76 8.57
C THR A 259 -7.17 10.46 7.19
N VAL A 260 -6.45 11.43 6.61
CA VAL A 260 -5.76 11.24 5.33
C VAL A 260 -4.47 10.45 5.57
N ALA A 261 -4.27 9.35 4.84
CA ALA A 261 -3.07 8.52 4.97
C ALA A 261 -1.83 9.24 4.38
N ALA A 262 -1.06 9.89 5.25
CA ALA A 262 0.19 10.57 4.92
C ALA A 262 1.39 9.62 5.07
N GLY A 263 1.69 8.86 4.00
CA GLY A 263 2.76 7.87 3.97
C GLY A 263 2.24 6.44 3.76
N SER A 264 3.13 5.44 3.82
CA SER A 264 2.82 4.03 3.61
C SER A 264 1.93 3.50 4.75
N ALA A 265 0.72 3.05 4.41
CA ALA A 265 -0.31 2.75 5.41
C ALA A 265 0.07 1.55 6.31
N VAL A 266 0.86 0.60 5.80
CA VAL A 266 1.30 -0.59 6.55
C VAL A 266 2.02 -0.27 7.86
N VAL A 267 2.80 0.82 7.94
CA VAL A 267 3.57 1.16 9.15
C VAL A 267 2.66 1.70 10.26
N GLN A 268 1.82 2.71 9.96
CA GLN A 268 0.88 3.29 10.92
C GLN A 268 -0.18 2.26 11.38
N ALA A 269 -0.51 1.30 10.53
CA ALA A 269 -1.46 0.23 10.84
C ALA A 269 -0.87 -0.93 11.69
N ASP A 270 0.43 -0.96 12.00
CA ASP A 270 0.99 -2.00 12.89
C ASP A 270 0.92 -1.57 14.37
N ASP A 271 1.25 -0.32 14.69
CA ASP A 271 1.16 0.23 16.05
C ASP A 271 -0.29 0.30 16.57
N ASN A 272 -1.23 0.76 15.73
CA ASN A 272 -2.66 0.78 16.08
C ASN A 272 -3.20 -0.63 16.37
N ARG A 273 -2.71 -1.66 15.66
CA ARG A 273 -3.11 -3.07 15.90
C ARG A 273 -2.48 -3.65 17.17
N GLN A 274 -1.26 -3.26 17.55
CA GLN A 274 -0.68 -3.63 18.86
C GLN A 274 -1.58 -3.11 19.99
N ILE A 275 -2.05 -1.87 19.88
CA ILE A 275 -2.99 -1.25 20.83
C ILE A 275 -4.33 -1.99 20.82
N GLU A 276 -4.89 -2.35 19.66
CA GLU A 276 -6.16 -3.09 19.61
C GLU A 276 -6.05 -4.48 20.26
N ILE A 277 -4.98 -5.23 19.97
CA ILE A 277 -4.69 -6.55 20.57
C ILE A 277 -4.54 -6.43 22.09
N ALA A 278 -3.86 -5.38 22.59
CA ALA A 278 -3.77 -5.12 24.02
C ALA A 278 -5.16 -4.81 24.64
N SER A 279 -6.00 -4.04 23.93
CA SER A 279 -7.36 -3.72 24.38
C SER A 279 -8.26 -4.96 24.48
N TRP A 280 -8.16 -5.89 23.51
CA TRP A 280 -8.93 -7.14 23.53
C TRP A 280 -8.43 -8.10 24.60
N LYS A 281 -7.11 -8.25 24.78
CA LYS A 281 -6.52 -9.02 25.90
C LYS A 281 -6.96 -8.49 27.27
N SER A 282 -6.99 -7.16 27.44
CA SER A 282 -7.48 -6.54 28.68
C SER A 282 -8.96 -6.83 28.94
N LYS A 283 -9.82 -6.66 27.92
CA LYS A 283 -11.25 -7.01 28.01
C LYS A 283 -11.50 -8.49 28.28
N LEU A 284 -10.68 -9.39 27.71
CA LEU A 284 -10.73 -10.83 27.97
C LEU A 284 -10.35 -11.16 29.41
N PHE A 285 -9.25 -10.57 29.91
CA PHE A 285 -8.83 -10.75 31.30
C PHE A 285 -9.89 -10.27 32.28
N ILE A 286 -10.48 -9.09 32.04
CA ILE A 286 -11.57 -8.53 32.86
C ILE A 286 -12.82 -9.41 32.76
N SER A 287 -13.23 -9.86 31.56
CA SER A 287 -14.43 -10.70 31.42
C SER A 287 -14.24 -12.05 32.12
N LEU A 288 -13.04 -12.64 32.06
CA LEU A 288 -12.70 -13.88 32.74
C LEU A 288 -12.65 -13.69 34.28
N LEU A 289 -12.08 -12.58 34.76
CA LEU A 289 -11.99 -12.24 36.19
C LEU A 289 -13.37 -12.15 36.86
N PHE A 290 -14.39 -11.68 36.14
CA PHE A 290 -15.77 -11.60 36.66
C PHE A 290 -16.62 -12.85 36.33
N THR A 291 -16.42 -13.49 35.17
CA THR A 291 -17.20 -14.68 34.76
C THR A 291 -16.73 -15.96 35.45
N PHE A 292 -15.45 -16.10 35.80
CA PHE A 292 -14.93 -17.28 36.49
C PHE A 292 -15.53 -17.45 37.90
N PRO A 293 -15.64 -16.39 38.75
CA PRO A 293 -16.40 -16.46 40.00
C PRO A 293 -17.89 -16.80 39.83
N ILE A 294 -18.55 -16.29 38.78
CA ILE A 294 -19.96 -16.67 38.46
C ILE A 294 -20.06 -18.18 38.20
N MET A 295 -19.16 -18.72 37.35
CA MET A 295 -19.10 -20.15 37.07
C MET A 295 -18.80 -20.97 38.34
N LEU A 296 -17.87 -20.51 39.17
CA LEU A 296 -17.49 -21.17 40.43
C LEU A 296 -18.65 -21.20 41.44
N MET A 297 -19.41 -20.09 41.54
CA MET A 297 -20.62 -20.01 42.38
C MET A 297 -21.62 -21.09 41.98
N MET A 298 -22.03 -21.09 40.70
CA MET A 298 -23.12 -21.92 40.23
C MET A 298 -22.77 -23.40 40.03
N THR A 299 -21.50 -23.74 39.75
CA THR A 299 -21.10 -25.14 39.50
C THR A 299 -20.52 -25.87 40.72
N ILE A 300 -19.97 -25.14 41.69
CA ILE A 300 -19.21 -25.74 42.81
C ILE A 300 -19.73 -25.25 44.17
N LEU A 301 -19.91 -23.95 44.39
CA LEU A 301 -20.23 -23.43 45.72
C LEU A 301 -21.69 -23.70 46.13
N ASP A 302 -22.65 -23.66 45.21
CA ASP A 302 -24.05 -24.06 45.51
C ASP A 302 -24.21 -25.57 45.75
N ASN A 303 -23.28 -26.39 45.25
CA ASN A 303 -23.25 -27.83 45.55
C ASN A 303 -22.67 -28.14 46.95
N ILE A 304 -22.11 -27.14 47.65
CA ILE A 304 -21.62 -27.27 49.02
C ILE A 304 -22.73 -26.83 49.99
N SER A 305 -23.37 -27.81 50.63
CA SER A 305 -24.57 -27.63 51.48
C SER A 305 -24.44 -26.66 52.67
N LEU A 306 -23.22 -26.29 53.07
CA LEU A 306 -22.96 -25.26 54.07
C LEU A 306 -22.94 -23.84 53.46
N VAL A 307 -22.45 -23.71 52.22
CA VAL A 307 -22.30 -22.43 51.50
C VAL A 307 -23.59 -22.06 50.78
N SER A 308 -24.26 -23.04 50.16
CA SER A 308 -25.59 -22.91 49.57
C SER A 308 -26.61 -22.30 50.54
N LYS A 309 -26.62 -22.76 51.81
CA LYS A 309 -27.47 -22.17 52.88
C LYS A 309 -27.17 -20.71 53.20
N GLY A 310 -25.96 -20.22 52.94
CA GLY A 310 -25.60 -18.81 53.04
C GLY A 310 -26.03 -18.03 51.79
N LEU A 311 -25.80 -18.60 50.60
CA LEU A 311 -26.19 -18.02 49.30
C LEU A 311 -27.70 -17.79 49.19
N HIS A 312 -28.50 -18.79 49.56
CA HIS A 312 -29.97 -18.73 49.54
C HIS A 312 -30.58 -18.04 50.78
N SER A 313 -29.76 -17.42 51.64
CA SER A 313 -30.27 -16.63 52.77
C SER A 313 -30.75 -15.24 52.31
N PRO A 314 -31.79 -14.66 52.94
CA PRO A 314 -32.39 -13.41 52.49
C PRO A 314 -31.48 -12.20 52.74
N VAL A 315 -31.27 -11.38 51.70
CA VAL A 315 -30.47 -10.15 51.77
C VAL A 315 -31.19 -9.13 52.68
N PHE A 316 -30.53 -8.71 53.77
CA PHE A 316 -31.04 -7.74 54.75
C PHE A 316 -32.48 -8.03 55.26
N ASN A 317 -32.86 -9.31 55.38
CA ASN A 317 -34.22 -9.77 55.72
C ASN A 317 -35.33 -9.33 54.74
N ILE A 318 -34.98 -8.91 53.51
CA ILE A 318 -35.96 -8.65 52.45
C ILE A 318 -36.45 -10.00 51.88
N PRO A 319 -37.75 -10.34 51.98
CA PRO A 319 -38.25 -11.60 51.43
C PRO A 319 -38.14 -11.63 49.90
N GLY A 320 -37.72 -12.77 49.34
CA GLY A 320 -37.59 -12.95 47.89
C GLY A 320 -36.29 -12.43 47.24
N SER A 321 -35.27 -12.03 48.02
CA SER A 321 -33.94 -11.68 47.48
C SER A 321 -32.84 -12.52 48.13
N THR A 322 -32.10 -13.31 47.34
CA THR A 322 -30.99 -14.13 47.83
C THR A 322 -29.64 -13.43 47.67
N TRP A 323 -28.66 -13.80 48.50
CA TRP A 323 -27.27 -13.34 48.34
C TRP A 323 -26.64 -13.85 47.04
N ASN A 324 -27.08 -15.01 46.53
CA ASN A 324 -26.66 -15.53 45.24
C ASN A 324 -26.99 -14.55 44.10
N ASP A 325 -28.26 -14.15 43.98
CA ASP A 325 -28.72 -13.28 42.89
C ASP A 325 -28.02 -11.91 42.93
N LEU A 326 -27.91 -11.30 44.13
CA LEU A 326 -27.23 -10.02 44.32
C LEU A 326 -25.75 -10.07 43.87
N VAL A 327 -25.04 -11.15 44.21
CA VAL A 327 -23.63 -11.32 43.83
C VAL A 327 -23.51 -11.59 42.33
N LEU A 328 -24.40 -12.40 41.75
CA LEU A 328 -24.42 -12.69 40.32
C LEU A 328 -24.72 -11.44 39.48
N VAL A 329 -25.68 -10.61 39.85
CA VAL A 329 -25.91 -9.28 39.26
C VAL A 329 -24.65 -8.42 39.34
N SER A 330 -24.05 -8.33 40.53
CA SER A 330 -22.88 -7.49 40.78
C SER A 330 -21.65 -7.90 39.95
N LEU A 331 -21.47 -9.21 39.70
CA LEU A 331 -20.39 -9.75 38.87
C LEU A 331 -20.72 -9.70 37.36
N ALA A 332 -21.99 -9.86 36.97
CA ALA A 332 -22.41 -9.81 35.57
C ALA A 332 -22.46 -8.38 35.01
N THR A 333 -22.80 -7.38 35.83
CA THR A 333 -22.93 -5.98 35.42
C THR A 333 -21.67 -5.43 34.72
N PRO A 334 -20.43 -5.63 35.24
CA PRO A 334 -19.20 -5.25 34.52
C PRO A 334 -19.02 -5.98 33.19
N VAL A 335 -19.34 -7.28 33.12
CA VAL A 335 -19.19 -8.07 31.88
C VAL A 335 -20.15 -7.56 30.80
N GLN A 336 -21.41 -7.31 31.18
CA GLN A 336 -22.43 -6.73 30.31
C GLN A 336 -22.02 -5.33 29.81
N PHE A 337 -21.81 -4.37 30.72
CA PHE A 337 -21.71 -2.96 30.31
C PHE A 337 -20.30 -2.47 29.96
N TYR A 338 -19.23 -3.13 30.41
CA TYR A 338 -17.85 -2.76 30.07
C TYR A 338 -17.27 -3.67 28.97
N CYS A 339 -17.33 -4.99 29.13
CA CYS A 339 -16.74 -5.91 28.13
C CYS A 339 -17.53 -5.92 26.82
N ALA A 340 -18.87 -5.90 26.86
CA ALA A 340 -19.71 -5.84 25.65
C ALA A 340 -20.10 -4.41 25.18
N TYR A 341 -19.62 -3.35 25.85
CA TYR A 341 -19.84 -1.94 25.49
C TYR A 341 -19.72 -1.65 23.98
N ARG A 342 -18.62 -2.16 23.38
CA ARG A 342 -18.29 -2.01 21.96
C ARG A 342 -19.36 -2.64 21.07
N PHE A 343 -19.83 -3.85 21.39
CA PHE A 343 -20.89 -4.53 20.62
C PHE A 343 -22.25 -3.81 20.72
N HIS A 344 -22.61 -3.25 21.87
CA HIS A 344 -23.85 -2.50 22.05
C HIS A 344 -23.87 -1.20 21.21
N ILE A 345 -22.77 -0.45 21.17
CA ILE A 345 -22.64 0.74 20.31
C ILE A 345 -22.69 0.36 18.83
N GLU A 346 -22.01 -0.72 18.43
CA GLU A 346 -22.05 -1.22 17.05
C GLU A 346 -23.45 -1.68 16.63
N ALA A 347 -24.18 -2.37 17.51
CA ALA A 347 -25.57 -2.77 17.27
C ALA A 347 -26.47 -1.56 17.04
N TRP A 348 -26.32 -0.50 17.85
CA TRP A 348 -27.08 0.74 17.72
C TRP A 348 -26.75 1.50 16.42
N LYS A 349 -25.46 1.63 16.08
CA LYS A 349 -25.01 2.22 14.80
C LYS A 349 -25.54 1.42 13.59
N GLY A 350 -25.42 0.09 13.62
CA GLY A 350 -25.93 -0.80 12.57
C GLY A 350 -27.44 -0.66 12.39
N LEU A 351 -28.21 -0.67 13.48
CA LEU A 351 -29.66 -0.49 13.45
C LEU A 351 -30.07 0.88 12.86
N LYS A 352 -29.42 1.97 13.30
CA LYS A 352 -29.62 3.33 12.75
C LYS A 352 -29.35 3.36 11.23
N ASN A 353 -28.32 2.66 10.79
CA ASN A 353 -27.86 2.62 9.39
C ASN A 353 -28.56 1.52 8.56
N ARG A 354 -29.55 0.80 9.12
CA ARG A 354 -30.28 -0.32 8.50
C ARG A 354 -29.41 -1.52 8.08
N VAL A 355 -28.26 -1.72 8.73
CA VAL A 355 -27.35 -2.86 8.50
C VAL A 355 -27.28 -3.72 9.76
N LEU A 356 -27.97 -4.86 9.74
CA LEU A 356 -27.95 -5.84 10.83
C LEU A 356 -26.72 -6.75 10.71
N GLY A 357 -25.72 -6.55 11.58
CA GLY A 357 -24.48 -7.35 11.62
C GLY A 357 -24.33 -8.21 12.87
N MET A 358 -23.18 -8.89 13.00
CA MET A 358 -22.80 -9.73 14.16
C MET A 358 -23.17 -9.07 15.50
N SER A 359 -22.73 -7.83 15.70
CA SER A 359 -22.85 -7.13 16.98
C SER A 359 -24.32 -6.90 17.38
N PHE A 360 -25.26 -6.87 16.44
CA PHE A 360 -26.70 -6.84 16.72
C PHE A 360 -27.19 -8.16 17.33
N LEU A 361 -26.87 -9.31 16.72
CA LEU A 361 -27.23 -10.64 17.26
C LEU A 361 -26.66 -10.83 18.67
N VAL A 362 -25.39 -10.48 18.86
CA VAL A 362 -24.71 -10.56 20.16
C VAL A 362 -25.36 -9.64 21.19
N SER A 363 -25.54 -8.35 20.86
CA SER A 363 -26.18 -7.36 21.73
C SER A 363 -27.62 -7.73 22.08
N MET A 364 -28.37 -8.35 21.15
CA MET A 364 -29.73 -8.80 21.41
C MET A 364 -29.74 -10.01 22.35
N GLY A 365 -28.90 -11.03 22.10
CA GLY A 365 -28.82 -12.23 22.94
C GLY A 365 -28.35 -11.96 24.37
N THR A 366 -27.31 -11.13 24.56
CA THR A 366 -26.82 -10.79 25.91
C THR A 366 -27.83 -9.97 26.69
N ASN A 367 -28.42 -8.94 26.08
CA ASN A 367 -29.44 -8.12 26.74
C ASN A 367 -30.71 -8.93 27.04
N ALA A 368 -31.12 -9.84 26.15
CA ALA A 368 -32.27 -10.71 26.39
C ALA A 368 -32.09 -11.58 27.65
N ALA A 369 -30.93 -12.23 27.80
CA ALA A 369 -30.62 -13.00 29.02
C ALA A 369 -30.48 -12.09 30.25
N TYR A 370 -29.69 -11.02 30.16
CA TYR A 370 -29.35 -10.15 31.29
C TYR A 370 -30.56 -9.40 31.86
N PHE A 371 -31.40 -8.77 31.01
CA PHE A 371 -32.60 -8.08 31.47
C PHE A 371 -33.72 -9.05 31.90
N TYR A 372 -33.76 -10.27 31.37
CA TYR A 372 -34.68 -11.29 31.87
C TYR A 372 -34.29 -11.76 33.27
N GLY A 373 -33.00 -11.88 33.59
CA GLY A 373 -32.52 -12.07 34.97
C GLY A 373 -32.97 -10.95 35.90
N ILE A 374 -32.76 -9.68 35.51
CA ILE A 374 -33.22 -8.53 36.31
C ILE A 374 -34.74 -8.56 36.52
N PHE A 375 -35.49 -9.00 35.49
CA PHE A 375 -36.93 -9.19 35.59
C PHE A 375 -37.34 -10.33 36.54
N SER A 376 -36.61 -11.46 36.58
CA SER A 376 -36.86 -12.50 37.60
C SER A 376 -36.62 -11.97 39.01
N ASP A 377 -35.53 -11.23 39.24
CA ASP A 377 -35.16 -10.77 40.58
C ASP A 377 -36.14 -9.71 41.11
N ILE A 378 -36.56 -8.77 40.26
CA ILE A 378 -37.62 -7.80 40.55
C ILE A 378 -38.96 -8.52 40.81
N ARG A 379 -39.24 -9.61 40.10
CA ARG A 379 -40.44 -10.43 40.32
C ARG A 379 -40.38 -11.16 41.66
N CYS A 380 -39.25 -11.73 42.06
CA CYS A 380 -39.08 -12.39 43.36
C CYS A 380 -39.26 -11.40 44.51
N LEU A 381 -38.67 -10.20 44.39
CA LEU A 381 -38.86 -9.09 45.32
C LEU A 381 -40.33 -8.65 45.46
N TRP A 382 -41.09 -8.61 44.35
CA TRP A 382 -42.51 -8.23 44.40
C TRP A 382 -43.39 -9.36 44.94
N GLN A 383 -43.18 -10.60 44.47
CA GLN A 383 -44.01 -11.76 44.84
C GLN A 383 -43.59 -12.42 46.17
N HIS A 384 -42.49 -11.95 46.78
CA HIS A 384 -41.93 -12.41 48.07
C HIS A 384 -41.58 -13.92 48.07
N ASP A 385 -41.38 -14.51 46.88
CA ASP A 385 -41.11 -15.92 46.65
C ASP A 385 -39.82 -16.07 45.82
N SER A 386 -38.81 -16.74 46.40
CA SER A 386 -37.53 -16.99 45.76
C SER A 386 -37.57 -18.11 44.71
N SER A 387 -38.68 -18.86 44.60
CA SER A 387 -38.84 -19.95 43.63
C SER A 387 -38.83 -19.50 42.16
N PHE A 388 -38.93 -18.19 41.91
CA PHE A 388 -38.89 -17.60 40.57
C PHE A 388 -37.51 -17.05 40.15
N ALA A 389 -36.49 -17.13 41.01
CA ALA A 389 -35.14 -16.65 40.69
C ALA A 389 -34.51 -17.49 39.57
N GLN A 390 -33.81 -16.87 38.62
CA GLN A 390 -33.22 -17.55 37.45
C GLN A 390 -31.74 -17.15 37.23
N PRO A 391 -30.86 -17.50 38.19
CA PRO A 391 -29.45 -17.11 38.17
C PRO A 391 -28.68 -17.56 36.92
N ASP A 392 -29.10 -18.66 36.29
CA ASP A 392 -28.55 -19.19 35.02
C ASP A 392 -28.48 -18.15 33.90
N MET A 393 -29.35 -17.14 33.93
CA MET A 393 -29.44 -16.10 32.91
C MET A 393 -28.25 -15.13 32.98
N TYR A 394 -27.77 -14.81 34.18
CA TYR A 394 -26.56 -14.01 34.39
C TYR A 394 -25.29 -14.76 33.98
N MET A 395 -25.22 -16.06 34.30
CA MET A 395 -24.16 -16.95 33.83
C MET A 395 -24.16 -17.06 32.31
N THR A 396 -25.33 -17.23 31.71
CA THR A 396 -25.53 -17.32 30.25
C THR A 396 -25.01 -16.07 29.54
N SER A 397 -25.41 -14.86 29.97
CA SER A 397 -24.90 -13.63 29.33
C SER A 397 -23.39 -13.45 29.52
N SER A 398 -22.89 -13.66 30.73
CA SER A 398 -21.47 -13.43 31.08
C SER A 398 -20.52 -14.39 30.34
N MET A 399 -20.87 -15.68 30.30
CA MET A 399 -20.11 -16.68 29.52
C MET A 399 -20.12 -16.37 28.04
N LEU A 400 -21.28 -16.01 27.48
CA LEU A 400 -21.44 -15.71 26.07
C LEU A 400 -20.57 -14.51 25.65
N ILE A 401 -20.54 -13.44 26.46
CA ILE A 401 -19.63 -12.30 26.24
C ILE A 401 -18.17 -12.76 26.32
N THR A 402 -17.79 -13.56 27.34
CA THR A 402 -16.42 -14.04 27.49
C THR A 402 -15.96 -14.92 26.31
N PHE A 403 -16.79 -15.84 25.80
CA PHE A 403 -16.45 -16.64 24.62
C PHE A 403 -16.31 -15.80 23.34
N ILE A 404 -17.13 -14.76 23.17
CA ILE A 404 -17.04 -13.86 22.00
C ILE A 404 -15.81 -12.96 22.10
N VAL A 405 -15.50 -12.42 23.29
CA VAL A 405 -14.28 -11.64 23.53
C VAL A 405 -13.03 -12.51 23.37
N LEU A 406 -13.07 -13.78 23.78
CA LEU A 406 -12.02 -14.77 23.49
C LEU A 406 -11.85 -14.98 21.98
N GLY A 407 -12.95 -15.23 21.26
CA GLY A 407 -12.95 -15.37 19.80
C GLY A 407 -12.34 -14.15 19.09
N LYS A 408 -12.75 -12.93 19.48
CA LYS A 408 -12.20 -11.67 18.95
C LYS A 408 -10.74 -11.46 19.32
N THR A 409 -10.30 -11.89 20.51
CA THR A 409 -8.88 -11.82 20.91
C THR A 409 -8.03 -12.78 20.06
N LEU A 410 -8.51 -14.00 19.81
CA LEU A 410 -7.84 -14.98 18.95
C LEU A 410 -7.82 -14.52 17.48
N GLU A 411 -8.91 -13.91 16.99
CA GLU A 411 -8.99 -13.26 15.67
C GLU A 411 -7.94 -12.15 15.52
N ALA A 412 -7.84 -11.23 16.49
CA ALA A 412 -6.87 -10.13 16.45
C ALA A 412 -5.41 -10.64 16.50
N ILE A 413 -5.11 -11.64 17.34
CA ILE A 413 -3.79 -12.27 17.42
C ILE A 413 -3.43 -13.00 16.10
N ALA A 414 -4.38 -13.67 15.46
CA ALA A 414 -4.17 -14.34 14.18
C ALA A 414 -3.92 -13.34 13.05
N LYS A 415 -4.71 -12.26 12.98
CA LYS A 415 -4.49 -11.13 12.03
C LYS A 415 -3.11 -10.49 12.21
N GLY A 416 -2.66 -10.28 13.45
CA GLY A 416 -1.30 -9.75 13.72
C GLY A 416 -0.18 -10.63 13.13
N ARG A 417 -0.41 -11.93 12.94
CA ARG A 417 0.59 -12.87 12.38
C ARG A 417 0.59 -12.96 10.85
N THR A 418 -0.37 -12.36 10.13
CA THR A 418 -0.35 -12.38 8.66
C THR A 418 0.60 -11.33 8.09
N ASN A 419 0.71 -10.16 8.73
CA ASN A 419 1.46 -9.00 8.24
C ASN A 419 3.00 -9.13 8.36
N GLU A 420 3.49 -10.11 9.12
CA GLU A 420 4.92 -10.40 9.34
C GLU A 420 5.73 -10.55 8.04
N ALA A 421 5.10 -11.06 6.97
CA ALA A 421 5.73 -11.20 5.66
C ALA A 421 6.06 -9.86 5.00
N LEU A 422 5.17 -8.87 5.11
CA LEU A 422 5.39 -7.51 4.61
C LEU A 422 6.36 -6.73 5.49
N ARG A 423 6.27 -6.89 6.81
CA ARG A 423 7.17 -6.21 7.76
C ARG A 423 8.64 -6.52 7.48
N LYS A 424 8.96 -7.77 7.10
CA LYS A 424 10.32 -8.17 6.69
C LYS A 424 10.82 -7.48 5.41
N LEU A 425 9.93 -7.04 4.51
CA LEU A 425 10.30 -6.23 3.34
C LEU A 425 10.57 -4.76 3.73
N PHE A 426 9.83 -4.21 4.69
CA PHE A 426 10.09 -2.87 5.24
C PHE A 426 11.37 -2.79 6.07
N ASP A 427 11.64 -3.79 6.92
CA ASP A 427 12.83 -3.82 7.79
C ASP A 427 14.17 -3.89 7.00
N LEU A 428 14.13 -4.17 5.69
CA LEU A 428 15.29 -4.14 4.77
C LEU A 428 15.60 -2.75 4.19
N GLN A 429 14.73 -1.75 4.35
CA GLN A 429 14.97 -0.40 3.81
C GLN A 429 16.08 0.33 4.59
N ALA A 430 17.06 0.87 3.86
CA ALA A 430 18.12 1.67 4.45
C ALA A 430 17.56 3.02 4.93
N LYS A 431 17.68 3.30 6.24
CA LYS A 431 17.18 4.55 6.85
C LYS A 431 18.09 5.76 6.57
N VAL A 432 19.35 5.49 6.20
CA VAL A 432 20.37 6.48 5.89
C VAL A 432 21.17 6.07 4.64
N ALA A 433 21.70 7.05 3.93
CA ALA A 433 22.56 6.88 2.77
C ALA A 433 23.84 7.71 2.90
N THR A 434 24.94 7.25 2.33
CA THR A 434 26.21 8.00 2.24
C THR A 434 26.26 8.75 0.92
N LEU A 435 25.89 10.03 0.95
CA LEU A 435 25.94 10.95 -0.17
C LEU A 435 27.37 11.45 -0.40
N ILE A 436 27.80 11.48 -1.66
CA ILE A 436 29.04 12.13 -2.09
C ILE A 436 28.72 13.51 -2.61
N VAL A 437 29.26 14.54 -1.96
CA VAL A 437 29.13 15.95 -2.37
C VAL A 437 30.45 16.40 -2.96
N THR A 438 30.45 16.75 -4.25
CA THR A 438 31.59 17.38 -4.91
C THR A 438 31.55 18.89 -4.65
N ASN A 439 32.57 19.42 -4.01
CA ASN A 439 32.72 20.87 -3.81
C ASN A 439 33.12 21.55 -5.13
N SER A 440 32.97 22.88 -5.21
CA SER A 440 33.46 23.72 -6.32
C SER A 440 34.93 23.50 -6.68
N ASP A 441 35.71 23.08 -5.69
CA ASP A 441 37.17 22.93 -5.77
C ASP A 441 37.59 21.53 -6.26
N GLY A 442 36.64 20.71 -6.72
CA GLY A 442 36.85 19.35 -7.21
C GLY A 442 37.04 18.27 -6.12
N THR A 443 37.00 18.65 -4.84
CA THR A 443 37.13 17.72 -3.71
C THR A 443 35.79 17.03 -3.39
N THR A 444 35.82 15.73 -3.14
CA THR A 444 34.64 14.91 -2.80
C THR A 444 34.55 14.68 -1.29
N ASN A 445 33.47 15.18 -0.67
CA ASN A 445 33.16 14.97 0.74
C ASN A 445 32.05 13.92 0.92
N GLU A 446 32.18 13.05 1.93
CA GLU A 446 31.15 12.06 2.27
C GLU A 446 30.23 12.61 3.37
N LYS A 447 28.91 12.51 3.17
CA LYS A 447 27.89 12.98 4.12
C LYS A 447 26.81 11.91 4.31
N VAL A 448 26.61 11.46 5.54
CA VAL A 448 25.47 10.60 5.87
C VAL A 448 24.20 11.46 5.93
N VAL A 449 23.17 11.08 5.19
CA VAL A 449 21.86 11.74 5.12
C VAL A 449 20.74 10.73 5.38
N ALA A 450 19.59 11.19 5.87
CA ALA A 450 18.38 10.36 5.93
C ALA A 450 17.89 10.06 4.50
N ILE A 451 17.33 8.87 4.28
CA ILE A 451 16.88 8.44 2.94
C ILE A 451 15.82 9.36 2.32
N GLU A 452 15.00 10.00 3.15
CA GLU A 452 13.97 10.99 2.77
C GLU A 452 14.54 12.28 2.16
N LEU A 453 15.85 12.53 2.31
CA LEU A 453 16.54 13.73 1.79
C LEU A 453 17.32 13.47 0.50
N VAL A 454 17.38 12.22 0.04
CA VAL A 454 18.08 11.81 -1.19
C VAL A 454 17.24 12.19 -2.41
N GLN A 455 17.91 12.70 -3.46
CA GLN A 455 17.28 13.18 -4.68
C GLN A 455 17.72 12.38 -5.92
N ARG A 456 16.92 12.42 -6.98
CA ARG A 456 17.31 11.82 -8.27
C ARG A 456 18.53 12.57 -8.81
N GLY A 457 19.56 11.83 -9.25
CA GLY A 457 20.84 12.38 -9.70
C GLY A 457 21.96 12.40 -8.65
N ASP A 458 21.63 12.23 -7.36
CA ASP A 458 22.63 12.11 -6.28
C ASP A 458 23.61 10.96 -6.54
N ILE A 459 24.86 11.12 -6.08
CA ILE A 459 25.86 10.04 -6.11
C ILE A 459 26.00 9.46 -4.71
N LEU A 460 25.64 8.19 -4.55
CA LEU A 460 25.72 7.46 -3.29
C LEU A 460 26.84 6.44 -3.30
N LYS A 461 27.52 6.28 -2.16
CA LYS A 461 28.58 5.29 -1.95
C LYS A 461 28.02 4.06 -1.25
N VAL A 462 28.07 2.90 -1.90
CA VAL A 462 27.63 1.61 -1.33
C VAL A 462 28.84 0.77 -0.96
N VAL A 463 29.05 0.59 0.34
CA VAL A 463 30.14 -0.22 0.90
C VAL A 463 29.77 -1.70 0.98
N ARG A 464 30.77 -2.57 1.08
CA ARG A 464 30.58 -4.01 1.34
C ARG A 464 29.82 -4.23 2.66
N GLY A 465 28.81 -5.10 2.63
CA GLY A 465 27.92 -5.39 3.75
C GLY A 465 26.79 -4.37 3.95
N GLY A 466 26.72 -3.31 3.15
CA GLY A 466 25.63 -2.33 3.19
C GLY A 466 24.46 -2.70 2.28
N CYS A 467 23.24 -2.36 2.70
CA CYS A 467 22.10 -2.35 1.78
C CYS A 467 22.21 -1.19 0.79
N VAL A 468 21.80 -1.42 -0.45
CA VAL A 468 21.61 -0.38 -1.46
C VAL A 468 20.44 0.52 -1.01
N PRO A 469 20.62 1.85 -0.88
CA PRO A 469 19.63 2.69 -0.21
C PRO A 469 18.45 3.15 -1.10
N ALA A 470 18.68 3.30 -2.40
CA ALA A 470 17.72 3.79 -3.39
C ALA A 470 17.96 3.10 -4.73
N ASP A 471 17.11 3.30 -5.73
CA ASP A 471 17.32 2.72 -7.07
C ASP A 471 18.30 3.58 -7.87
N GLY A 472 19.17 2.96 -8.66
CA GLY A 472 20.17 3.70 -9.43
C GLY A 472 20.99 2.89 -10.43
N ILE A 473 22.01 3.54 -10.99
CA ILE A 473 22.97 2.97 -11.95
C ILE A 473 24.38 3.12 -11.41
N ILE A 474 25.22 2.09 -11.49
CA ILE A 474 26.61 2.15 -11.04
C ILE A 474 27.42 3.08 -11.97
N THR A 475 28.06 4.10 -11.41
CA THR A 475 28.92 5.03 -12.14
C THR A 475 30.40 4.71 -12.00
N GLN A 476 30.82 4.09 -10.90
CA GLN A 476 32.22 3.73 -10.64
C GLN A 476 32.31 2.49 -9.74
N GLY A 477 33.29 1.62 -10.00
CA GLY A 477 33.53 0.39 -9.25
C GLY A 477 32.71 -0.80 -9.74
N GLU A 478 32.74 -1.89 -8.97
CA GLU A 478 31.94 -3.10 -9.20
C GLU A 478 31.50 -3.72 -7.87
N GLY A 479 30.42 -4.50 -7.92
CA GLY A 479 29.85 -5.14 -6.74
C GLY A 479 29.27 -6.52 -7.03
N ARG A 480 29.05 -7.30 -5.98
CA ARG A 480 28.28 -8.55 -6.00
C ARG A 480 27.10 -8.40 -5.06
N LEU A 481 25.91 -8.27 -5.62
CA LEU A 481 24.69 -8.00 -4.88
C LEU A 481 23.89 -9.28 -4.69
N ASP A 482 23.32 -9.42 -3.50
CA ASP A 482 22.26 -10.36 -3.20
C ASP A 482 20.91 -9.66 -3.42
N GLU A 483 20.23 -10.04 -4.51
CA GLU A 483 18.92 -9.53 -4.89
C GLU A 483 17.78 -10.46 -4.41
N SER A 484 18.10 -11.55 -3.68
CA SER A 484 17.18 -12.64 -3.36
C SER A 484 15.92 -12.23 -2.57
N MET A 485 15.97 -11.11 -1.83
CA MET A 485 14.82 -10.57 -1.12
C MET A 485 13.77 -9.92 -2.03
N LEU A 486 14.13 -9.57 -3.28
CA LEU A 486 13.23 -9.01 -4.29
C LEU A 486 12.98 -9.99 -5.45
N THR A 487 14.01 -10.71 -5.89
CA THR A 487 13.94 -11.65 -7.03
C THR A 487 13.62 -13.08 -6.61
N GLY A 488 13.82 -13.44 -5.34
CA GLY A 488 13.73 -14.83 -4.87
C GLY A 488 14.91 -15.72 -5.28
N GLU A 489 15.92 -15.21 -6.00
CA GLU A 489 17.07 -15.99 -6.47
C GLU A 489 18.27 -15.87 -5.54
N SER A 490 18.65 -16.96 -4.86
CA SER A 490 19.79 -17.00 -3.93
C SER A 490 21.19 -16.95 -4.59
N ARG A 491 21.29 -16.49 -5.83
CA ARG A 491 22.55 -16.40 -6.57
C ARG A 491 23.01 -14.94 -6.62
N LEU A 492 24.22 -14.68 -6.09
CA LEU A 492 24.83 -13.36 -6.16
C LEU A 492 25.00 -12.90 -7.62
N VAL A 493 24.49 -11.71 -7.92
CA VAL A 493 24.60 -11.08 -9.23
C VAL A 493 25.80 -10.13 -9.20
N LYS A 494 26.76 -10.31 -10.12
CA LYS A 494 27.81 -9.31 -10.31
C LYS A 494 27.24 -8.14 -11.10
N LYS A 495 27.46 -6.92 -10.62
CA LYS A 495 27.12 -5.66 -11.27
C LYS A 495 28.40 -4.84 -11.48
N THR A 496 28.46 -4.16 -12.61
CA THR A 496 29.58 -3.36 -13.13
C THR A 496 29.10 -1.96 -13.50
N ILE A 497 29.97 -1.12 -14.04
CA ILE A 497 29.61 0.24 -14.48
C ILE A 497 28.48 0.16 -15.53
N ASP A 498 27.54 1.11 -15.45
CA ASP A 498 26.29 1.21 -16.21
C ASP A 498 25.21 0.12 -15.91
N ASP A 499 25.48 -0.85 -15.04
CA ASP A 499 24.43 -1.77 -14.56
C ASP A 499 23.48 -1.11 -13.56
N THR A 500 22.20 -1.49 -13.60
CA THR A 500 21.17 -1.05 -12.65
C THR A 500 21.23 -1.80 -11.32
N VAL A 501 21.01 -1.08 -10.22
CA VAL A 501 20.94 -1.61 -8.85
C VAL A 501 19.63 -1.16 -8.18
N LEU A 502 19.00 -2.08 -7.45
CA LEU A 502 17.70 -1.86 -6.80
C LEU A 502 17.89 -1.59 -5.30
N GLY A 503 17.09 -0.67 -4.74
CA GLY A 503 17.06 -0.39 -3.31
C GLY A 503 16.69 -1.62 -2.47
N ALA A 504 17.20 -1.66 -1.24
CA ALA A 504 17.09 -2.78 -0.28
C ALA A 504 17.73 -4.12 -0.70
N THR A 505 18.44 -4.19 -1.84
CA THR A 505 19.36 -5.30 -2.12
C THR A 505 20.63 -5.19 -1.27
N LEU A 506 21.31 -6.31 -0.99
CA LEU A 506 22.48 -6.33 -0.11
C LEU A 506 23.77 -6.42 -0.92
N ASN A 507 24.69 -5.47 -0.76
CA ASN A 507 26.03 -5.56 -1.36
C ASN A 507 26.91 -6.52 -0.54
N VAL A 508 27.20 -7.71 -1.06
CA VAL A 508 27.95 -8.76 -0.34
C VAL A 508 29.46 -8.60 -0.49
N ASP A 509 29.92 -8.06 -1.62
CA ASP A 509 31.35 -7.91 -1.95
C ASP A 509 31.57 -6.77 -2.96
N GLY A 510 32.71 -6.09 -2.87
CA GLY A 510 33.03 -4.90 -3.67
C GLY A 510 32.59 -3.55 -3.06
N LEU A 511 33.02 -2.48 -3.72
CA LEU A 511 32.72 -1.07 -3.39
C LEU A 511 32.34 -0.38 -4.71
N PHE A 512 31.19 0.28 -4.73
CA PHE A 512 30.75 1.03 -5.89
C PHE A 512 30.07 2.35 -5.51
N TYR A 513 30.08 3.26 -6.48
CA TYR A 513 29.33 4.50 -6.46
C TYR A 513 28.20 4.39 -7.47
N MET A 514 27.02 4.86 -7.09
CA MET A 514 25.81 4.80 -7.91
C MET A 514 25.17 6.18 -8.06
N ARG A 515 24.66 6.49 -9.26
CA ARG A 515 23.77 7.64 -9.47
C ARG A 515 22.33 7.20 -9.24
N VAL A 516 21.62 7.91 -8.37
CA VAL A 516 20.23 7.63 -8.02
C VAL A 516 19.29 7.95 -9.19
N THR A 517 18.40 7.02 -9.54
CA THR A 517 17.37 7.17 -10.58
C THR A 517 15.95 7.26 -10.01
N GLY A 518 15.68 6.54 -8.91
CA GLY A 518 14.39 6.50 -8.22
C GLY A 518 14.53 6.67 -6.71
N VAL A 519 13.60 7.42 -6.09
CA VAL A 519 13.62 7.77 -4.65
C VAL A 519 12.22 7.67 -4.04
N GLY A 520 12.14 7.43 -2.74
CA GLY A 520 10.87 7.44 -2.00
C GLY A 520 9.86 6.44 -2.56
N ARG A 521 8.78 6.95 -3.18
CA ARG A 521 7.73 6.12 -3.81
C ARG A 521 8.15 5.50 -5.15
N ASP A 522 9.18 6.03 -5.78
CA ASP A 522 9.61 5.68 -7.13
C ASP A 522 10.67 4.56 -7.16
N THR A 523 10.97 3.93 -6.02
CA THR A 523 11.85 2.75 -5.95
C THR A 523 11.04 1.47 -6.17
N ALA A 524 11.67 0.45 -6.77
CA ALA A 524 11.05 -0.85 -7.03
C ALA A 524 10.42 -1.46 -5.77
N LEU A 525 11.09 -1.37 -4.60
CA LEU A 525 10.51 -1.85 -3.34
C LEU A 525 9.27 -1.06 -2.91
N SER A 526 9.26 0.27 -3.07
CA SER A 526 8.06 1.07 -2.77
C SER A 526 6.92 0.80 -3.75
N GLN A 527 7.23 0.52 -5.02
CA GLN A 527 6.24 0.06 -6.00
C GLN A 527 5.69 -1.32 -5.61
N ILE A 528 6.54 -2.30 -5.25
CA ILE A 528 6.13 -3.62 -4.74
C ILE A 528 5.21 -3.48 -3.53
N VAL A 529 5.62 -2.68 -2.52
CA VAL A 529 4.82 -2.40 -1.32
C VAL A 529 3.47 -1.80 -1.70
N ARG A 530 3.43 -0.78 -2.56
CA ARG A 530 2.19 -0.17 -3.04
C ARG A 530 1.30 -1.19 -3.74
N LEU A 531 1.85 -2.05 -4.61
CA LEU A 531 1.06 -3.06 -5.32
C LEU A 531 0.46 -4.10 -4.36
N VAL A 532 1.15 -4.45 -3.28
CA VAL A 532 0.57 -5.35 -2.25
C VAL A 532 -0.40 -4.61 -1.31
N GLU A 533 -0.20 -3.32 -1.00
CA GLU A 533 -1.20 -2.49 -0.31
C GLU A 533 -2.49 -2.35 -1.15
N GLU A 534 -2.36 -2.09 -2.45
CA GLU A 534 -3.49 -2.04 -3.40
C GLU A 534 -4.18 -3.41 -3.52
N ALA A 535 -3.40 -4.50 -3.50
CA ALA A 535 -3.95 -5.85 -3.50
C ALA A 535 -4.77 -6.15 -2.23
N GLN A 536 -4.21 -5.86 -1.06
CA GLN A 536 -4.86 -6.12 0.23
C GLN A 536 -6.07 -5.21 0.48
N THR A 537 -6.12 -4.01 -0.10
CA THR A 537 -7.25 -3.09 0.02
C THR A 537 -8.41 -3.42 -0.93
N SER A 538 -8.14 -3.99 -2.10
CA SER A 538 -9.18 -4.48 -3.02
C SER A 538 -10.09 -5.55 -2.39
N LYS A 539 -11.34 -5.67 -2.87
CA LYS A 539 -12.24 -6.78 -2.53
C LYS A 539 -12.26 -7.81 -3.65
N ALA A 540 -12.24 -9.10 -3.32
CA ALA A 540 -12.48 -10.16 -4.28
C ALA A 540 -13.99 -10.27 -4.60
N PRO A 541 -14.41 -10.63 -5.82
CA PRO A 541 -15.83 -10.87 -6.14
C PRO A 541 -16.47 -11.90 -5.19
N ILE A 542 -15.76 -12.99 -4.88
CA ILE A 542 -16.19 -14.00 -3.89
C ILE A 542 -16.39 -13.44 -2.46
N GLN A 543 -15.77 -12.32 -2.09
CA GLN A 543 -16.04 -11.63 -0.81
C GLN A 543 -17.40 -10.93 -0.83
N ALA A 544 -17.78 -10.31 -1.96
CA ALA A 544 -19.09 -9.68 -2.10
C ALA A 544 -20.23 -10.71 -2.01
N TYR A 545 -20.02 -11.93 -2.54
CA TYR A 545 -20.93 -13.05 -2.37
C TYR A 545 -21.07 -13.48 -0.89
N ALA A 546 -19.96 -13.54 -0.13
CA ALA A 546 -20.00 -13.83 1.31
C ALA A 546 -20.76 -12.76 2.11
N ASP A 547 -20.60 -11.47 1.77
CA ASP A 547 -21.34 -10.37 2.38
C ASP A 547 -22.84 -10.39 2.00
N GLN A 548 -23.17 -10.77 0.76
CA GLN A 548 -24.56 -10.97 0.32
C GLN A 548 -25.23 -12.08 1.14
N ILE A 549 -24.57 -13.24 1.31
CA ILE A 549 -25.07 -14.31 2.19
C ILE A 549 -25.25 -13.79 3.61
N ALA A 550 -24.26 -13.10 4.19
CA ALA A 550 -24.36 -12.59 5.56
C ALA A 550 -25.54 -11.62 5.77
N SER A 551 -25.83 -10.75 4.79
CA SER A 551 -26.94 -9.79 4.88
C SER A 551 -28.33 -10.43 4.77
N ILE A 552 -28.46 -11.58 4.09
CA ILE A 552 -29.68 -12.39 4.05
C ILE A 552 -29.81 -13.28 5.29
N PHE A 553 -28.70 -13.84 5.77
CA PHE A 553 -28.67 -14.81 6.87
C PHE A 553 -29.13 -14.21 8.21
N VAL A 554 -28.71 -13.00 8.55
CA VAL A 554 -29.06 -12.35 9.84
C VAL A 554 -30.59 -12.15 10.01
N PRO A 555 -31.34 -11.61 9.03
CA PRO A 555 -32.80 -11.58 9.07
C PRO A 555 -33.46 -12.96 9.18
N VAL A 556 -32.98 -13.97 8.43
CA VAL A 556 -33.52 -15.34 8.48
C VAL A 556 -33.35 -15.96 9.88
N VAL A 557 -32.19 -15.77 10.51
CA VAL A 557 -31.90 -16.20 11.88
C VAL A 557 -32.83 -15.55 12.90
N LEU A 558 -33.13 -14.25 12.75
CA LEU A 558 -34.06 -13.54 13.65
C LEU A 558 -35.49 -14.08 13.53
N VAL A 559 -35.98 -14.32 12.31
CA VAL A 559 -37.29 -14.94 12.07
C VAL A 559 -37.34 -16.37 12.62
N LEU A 560 -36.28 -17.16 12.43
CA LEU A 560 -36.21 -18.54 12.90
C LEU A 560 -36.13 -18.62 14.43
N SER A 561 -35.36 -17.76 15.10
CA SER A 561 -35.33 -17.64 16.56
C SER A 561 -36.71 -17.29 17.15
N ALA A 562 -37.43 -16.34 16.52
CA ALA A 562 -38.80 -16.01 16.91
C ALA A 562 -39.80 -17.17 16.65
N ALA A 563 -39.64 -17.91 15.55
CA ALA A 563 -40.44 -19.09 15.26
C ALA A 563 -40.17 -20.23 16.27
N THR A 564 -38.90 -20.46 16.66
CA THR A 564 -38.50 -21.38 17.72
C THR A 564 -39.15 -21.02 19.05
N LEU A 565 -39.14 -19.73 19.44
CA LEU A 565 -39.81 -19.26 20.65
C LEU A 565 -41.32 -19.60 20.63
N LEU A 566 -42.01 -19.28 19.54
CA LEU A 566 -43.45 -19.52 19.39
C LEU A 566 -43.80 -21.01 19.34
N ALA A 567 -43.00 -21.82 18.66
CA ALA A 567 -43.20 -23.26 18.54
C ALA A 567 -43.05 -23.96 19.91
N TRP A 568 -41.97 -23.72 20.65
CA TRP A 568 -41.79 -24.34 21.96
C TRP A 568 -42.77 -23.81 23.01
N TYR A 569 -43.13 -22.53 22.96
CA TYR A 569 -44.13 -21.96 23.86
C TYR A 569 -45.53 -22.56 23.61
N THR A 570 -45.93 -22.76 22.35
CA THR A 570 -47.21 -23.42 22.03
C THR A 570 -47.19 -24.91 22.35
N LEU A 571 -46.14 -25.66 21.99
CA LEU A 571 -46.04 -27.09 22.31
C LEU A 571 -46.08 -27.36 23.82
N GLY A 572 -45.39 -26.55 24.63
CA GLY A 572 -45.42 -26.66 26.09
C GLY A 572 -46.72 -26.19 26.74
N THR A 573 -47.43 -25.20 26.17
CA THR A 573 -48.75 -24.77 26.71
C THR A 573 -49.88 -25.72 26.30
N PHE A 574 -49.76 -26.45 25.18
CA PHE A 574 -50.66 -27.55 24.83
C PHE A 574 -50.30 -28.88 25.51
N GLY A 575 -49.26 -28.93 26.35
CA GLY A 575 -48.85 -30.15 27.08
C GLY A 575 -48.31 -31.28 26.18
N LEU A 576 -47.87 -30.96 24.96
CA LEU A 576 -47.28 -31.93 24.03
C LEU A 576 -45.81 -32.24 24.34
N VAL A 577 -45.15 -31.38 25.12
CA VAL A 577 -43.78 -31.55 25.62
C VAL A 577 -43.73 -31.04 27.05
N GLU A 578 -43.23 -31.87 27.98
CA GLU A 578 -42.98 -31.47 29.37
C GLU A 578 -41.63 -30.73 29.47
N PRO A 579 -41.57 -29.53 30.07
CA PRO A 579 -40.30 -28.86 30.34
C PRO A 579 -39.54 -29.54 31.49
N PRO A 580 -38.21 -29.33 31.61
CA PRO A 580 -37.44 -29.80 32.76
C PRO A 580 -38.02 -29.31 34.10
N ALA A 581 -37.83 -30.11 35.16
CA ALA A 581 -38.27 -29.76 36.50
C ALA A 581 -37.82 -28.34 36.91
N ASN A 582 -38.68 -27.63 37.64
CA ASN A 582 -38.51 -26.23 38.07
C ASN A 582 -38.39 -25.19 36.93
N THR A 583 -38.54 -25.56 35.65
CA THR A 583 -38.44 -24.64 34.51
C THR A 583 -39.82 -24.21 34.00
N SER A 584 -40.06 -22.91 33.82
CA SER A 584 -41.30 -22.43 33.18
C SER A 584 -41.30 -22.65 31.66
N VAL A 585 -42.47 -22.93 31.07
CA VAL A 585 -42.64 -23.15 29.62
C VAL A 585 -42.09 -21.97 28.78
N PHE A 586 -42.25 -20.73 29.27
CA PHE A 586 -41.67 -19.56 28.61
C PHE A 586 -40.14 -19.62 28.59
N LEU A 587 -39.51 -19.87 29.74
CA LEU A 587 -38.04 -19.90 29.87
C LEU A 587 -37.42 -21.04 29.06
N PHE A 588 -38.06 -22.21 29.06
CA PHE A 588 -37.69 -23.33 28.22
C PHE A 588 -37.65 -22.95 26.73
N ALA A 589 -38.72 -22.31 26.21
CA ALA A 589 -38.77 -21.82 24.84
C ALA A 589 -37.77 -20.68 24.55
N PHE A 590 -37.57 -19.78 25.53
CA PHE A 590 -36.64 -18.65 25.46
C PHE A 590 -35.17 -19.10 25.38
N ASN A 591 -34.79 -20.17 26.09
CA ASN A 591 -33.45 -20.75 26.01
C ASN A 591 -33.12 -21.30 24.62
N PHE A 592 -34.06 -22.00 23.95
CA PHE A 592 -33.87 -22.42 22.56
C PHE A 592 -33.84 -21.22 21.59
N ALA A 593 -34.68 -20.21 21.81
CA ALA A 593 -34.67 -18.99 20.99
C ALA A 593 -33.33 -18.24 21.08
N ILE A 594 -32.77 -18.09 22.28
CA ILE A 594 -31.44 -17.50 22.50
C ILE A 594 -30.34 -18.40 21.90
N SER A 595 -30.37 -19.71 22.15
CA SER A 595 -29.35 -20.63 21.59
C SER A 595 -29.32 -20.58 20.06
N THR A 596 -30.50 -20.58 19.42
CA THR A 596 -30.68 -20.42 17.97
C THR A 596 -30.10 -19.10 17.46
N LEU A 597 -30.38 -17.98 18.14
CA LEU A 597 -29.88 -16.64 17.80
C LEU A 597 -28.34 -16.55 17.88
N VAL A 598 -27.74 -17.32 18.80
CA VAL A 598 -26.33 -17.21 19.19
C VAL A 598 -25.43 -18.17 18.42
N VAL A 599 -25.87 -19.40 18.14
CA VAL A 599 -25.15 -20.34 17.25
C VAL A 599 -24.82 -19.63 15.94
N ALA A 600 -25.85 -19.01 15.36
CA ALA A 600 -25.90 -18.56 13.98
C ALA A 600 -25.16 -17.23 13.71
N CYS A 601 -24.04 -16.97 14.40
CA CYS A 601 -23.17 -15.87 13.98
C CYS A 601 -22.43 -16.25 12.67
N PRO A 602 -22.51 -15.45 11.59
CA PRO A 602 -21.65 -15.60 10.42
C PRO A 602 -20.22 -15.06 10.69
N CYS A 603 -19.71 -15.21 11.91
CA CYS A 603 -18.49 -14.59 12.43
C CYS A 603 -17.26 -14.96 11.59
N ALA A 604 -17.10 -16.25 11.25
CA ALA A 604 -16.01 -16.74 10.43
C ALA A 604 -16.21 -16.47 8.92
N LEU A 605 -17.44 -16.23 8.46
CA LEU A 605 -17.78 -16.04 7.04
C LEU A 605 -17.13 -14.77 6.47
N GLY A 606 -17.20 -13.66 7.20
CA GLY A 606 -16.57 -12.39 6.82
C GLY A 606 -15.03 -12.39 6.91
N LEU A 607 -14.42 -13.44 7.43
CA LEU A 607 -12.95 -13.62 7.54
C LEU A 607 -12.40 -14.64 6.53
N ALA A 608 -13.24 -15.59 6.10
CA ALA A 608 -12.88 -16.71 5.24
C ALA A 608 -12.15 -16.32 3.94
N THR A 609 -12.58 -15.23 3.31
CA THR A 609 -11.91 -14.68 2.11
C THR A 609 -10.75 -13.75 2.46
N PRO A 610 -10.92 -12.65 3.24
CA PRO A 610 -9.84 -11.68 3.43
C PRO A 610 -8.56 -12.27 4.04
N THR A 611 -8.66 -13.19 4.99
CA THR A 611 -7.46 -13.80 5.61
C THR A 611 -6.75 -14.76 4.65
N ALA A 612 -7.48 -15.52 3.82
CA ALA A 612 -6.88 -16.41 2.83
C ALA A 612 -6.19 -15.61 1.70
N VAL A 613 -6.83 -14.54 1.20
CA VAL A 613 -6.21 -13.64 0.21
C VAL A 613 -4.98 -12.95 0.80
N MET A 614 -5.06 -12.38 2.00
CA MET A 614 -3.94 -11.66 2.64
C MET A 614 -2.71 -12.54 2.89
N VAL A 615 -2.89 -13.78 3.37
CA VAL A 615 -1.76 -14.73 3.52
C VAL A 615 -1.28 -15.20 2.14
N GLY A 616 -2.19 -15.45 1.21
CA GLY A 616 -1.88 -15.90 -0.14
C GLY A 616 -1.05 -14.91 -0.95
N THR A 617 -1.40 -13.63 -0.96
CA THR A 617 -0.63 -12.58 -1.65
C THR A 617 0.69 -12.28 -0.93
N GLY A 618 0.74 -12.41 0.40
CA GLY A 618 2.00 -12.34 1.15
C GLY A 618 2.98 -13.46 0.81
N VAL A 619 2.50 -14.69 0.62
CA VAL A 619 3.31 -15.83 0.14
C VAL A 619 3.67 -15.66 -1.34
N GLY A 620 2.76 -15.13 -2.17
CA GLY A 620 3.05 -14.77 -3.57
C GLY A 620 4.20 -13.78 -3.68
N ALA A 621 4.16 -12.68 -2.93
CA ALA A 621 5.22 -11.68 -2.92
C ALA A 621 6.59 -12.27 -2.53
N GLN A 622 6.63 -13.17 -1.55
CA GLN A 622 7.86 -13.89 -1.17
C GLN A 622 8.39 -14.85 -2.25
N LEU A 623 7.55 -15.25 -3.22
CA LEU A 623 7.96 -16.02 -4.39
C LEU A 623 8.28 -15.13 -5.61
N GLY A 624 8.18 -13.80 -5.48
CA GLY A 624 8.32 -12.85 -6.60
C GLY A 624 7.07 -12.72 -7.48
N ILE A 625 5.89 -13.09 -6.95
CA ILE A 625 4.60 -13.11 -7.66
C ILE A 625 3.66 -12.06 -7.04
N LEU A 626 3.57 -10.89 -7.66
CA LEU A 626 2.70 -9.81 -7.21
C LEU A 626 1.33 -9.94 -7.86
N ILE A 627 0.28 -10.03 -7.04
CA ILE A 627 -1.11 -10.15 -7.51
C ILE A 627 -1.82 -8.86 -7.13
N LYS A 628 -2.30 -8.07 -8.09
CA LYS A 628 -3.02 -6.80 -7.84
C LYS A 628 -4.48 -7.03 -7.42
N GLY A 629 -4.67 -7.78 -6.34
CA GLY A 629 -5.94 -7.84 -5.62
C GLY A 629 -6.71 -9.15 -5.71
N GLY A 630 -7.97 -9.08 -5.27
CA GLY A 630 -8.84 -10.24 -5.14
C GLY A 630 -9.40 -10.76 -6.47
N GLU A 631 -9.75 -9.87 -7.40
CA GLU A 631 -10.30 -10.23 -8.71
C GLU A 631 -9.31 -11.01 -9.60
N PRO A 632 -8.02 -10.63 -9.74
CA PRO A 632 -7.06 -11.39 -10.52
C PRO A 632 -6.81 -12.81 -9.99
N LEU A 633 -6.88 -12.98 -8.66
CA LEU A 633 -6.73 -14.27 -7.99
C LEU A 633 -7.90 -15.21 -8.30
N GLU A 634 -9.12 -14.68 -8.36
CA GLU A 634 -10.32 -15.42 -8.79
C GLU A 634 -10.27 -15.71 -10.30
N ALA A 635 -9.92 -14.71 -11.13
CA ALA A 635 -9.74 -14.91 -12.57
C ALA A 635 -8.75 -16.04 -12.89
N ALA A 636 -7.58 -16.06 -12.22
CA ALA A 636 -6.54 -17.10 -12.39
C ALA A 636 -7.01 -18.53 -12.04
N ASN A 637 -8.05 -18.68 -11.21
CA ASN A 637 -8.68 -19.98 -10.98
C ASN A 637 -9.51 -20.46 -12.20
N HIS A 638 -10.08 -19.53 -12.97
CA HIS A 638 -10.99 -19.79 -14.09
C HIS A 638 -10.35 -19.68 -15.48
N VAL A 639 -9.12 -19.15 -15.61
CA VAL A 639 -8.37 -19.12 -16.89
C VAL A 639 -8.28 -20.51 -17.51
N ASN A 640 -8.71 -20.62 -18.77
CA ASN A 640 -8.65 -21.83 -19.59
C ASN A 640 -7.73 -21.68 -20.82
N THR A 641 -7.36 -20.45 -21.19
CA THR A 641 -6.56 -20.13 -22.37
C THR A 641 -5.45 -19.15 -21.98
N VAL A 642 -4.21 -19.44 -22.37
CA VAL A 642 -3.03 -18.58 -22.10
C VAL A 642 -2.45 -18.11 -23.43
N LEU A 643 -2.47 -16.80 -23.66
CA LEU A 643 -1.87 -16.14 -24.81
C LEU A 643 -0.53 -15.54 -24.37
N PHE A 644 0.58 -16.04 -24.91
CA PHE A 644 1.89 -15.44 -24.70
C PHE A 644 2.25 -14.51 -25.86
N ASP A 645 2.93 -13.40 -25.60
CA ASP A 645 3.75 -12.79 -26.63
C ASP A 645 5.01 -13.62 -26.93
N LYS A 646 5.56 -13.47 -28.13
CA LYS A 646 6.83 -14.08 -28.53
C LYS A 646 8.04 -13.34 -27.93
N THR A 647 8.15 -12.04 -28.17
CA THR A 647 9.38 -11.24 -27.96
C THR A 647 9.56 -10.91 -26.49
N GLY A 648 10.74 -11.14 -25.93
CA GLY A 648 11.05 -10.90 -24.51
C GLY A 648 10.28 -11.80 -23.52
N THR A 649 9.26 -12.51 -23.97
CA THR A 649 8.35 -13.32 -23.15
C THR A 649 8.69 -14.80 -23.33
N LEU A 650 8.31 -15.43 -24.45
CA LEU A 650 8.74 -16.80 -24.78
C LEU A 650 10.22 -16.88 -25.20
N THR A 651 10.80 -15.76 -25.60
CA THR A 651 12.19 -15.59 -26.04
C THR A 651 12.97 -14.70 -25.07
N ASN A 652 14.29 -14.61 -25.26
CA ASN A 652 15.15 -13.76 -24.44
C ASN A 652 14.99 -12.25 -24.72
N GLY A 653 14.29 -11.85 -25.79
CA GLY A 653 14.09 -10.45 -26.20
C GLY A 653 15.36 -9.77 -26.72
N THR A 654 16.41 -10.55 -26.98
CA THR A 654 17.72 -10.07 -27.42
C THR A 654 18.24 -10.97 -28.53
N PRO A 655 18.75 -10.40 -29.64
CA PRO A 655 19.32 -11.22 -30.71
C PRO A 655 20.55 -11.95 -30.20
N CYS A 656 20.68 -13.22 -30.57
CA CYS A 656 21.83 -14.06 -30.25
C CYS A 656 22.25 -14.87 -31.48
N VAL A 657 23.55 -15.15 -31.60
CA VAL A 657 24.06 -16.09 -32.61
C VAL A 657 23.59 -17.49 -32.20
N THR A 658 22.89 -18.18 -33.10
CA THR A 658 22.35 -19.53 -32.86
C THR A 658 22.97 -20.61 -33.77
N ASP A 659 23.49 -20.22 -34.93
CA ASP A 659 24.33 -21.06 -35.78
C ASP A 659 25.55 -20.24 -36.25
N VAL A 660 26.70 -20.91 -36.38
CA VAL A 660 27.86 -20.43 -37.14
C VAL A 660 28.16 -21.49 -38.18
N ILE A 661 28.11 -21.13 -39.47
CA ILE A 661 28.34 -22.04 -40.58
C ILE A 661 29.58 -21.56 -41.34
N VAL A 662 30.69 -22.27 -41.18
CA VAL A 662 31.90 -22.09 -42.00
C VAL A 662 31.69 -22.73 -43.37
N VAL A 663 32.19 -22.09 -44.43
CA VAL A 663 31.96 -22.50 -45.82
C VAL A 663 33.26 -22.67 -46.60
N VAL A 664 34.25 -21.77 -46.41
CA VAL A 664 35.53 -21.80 -47.15
C VAL A 664 36.69 -21.36 -46.23
N ASP A 665 37.07 -22.21 -45.27
CA ASP A 665 38.33 -22.08 -44.52
C ASP A 665 38.74 -23.42 -43.89
N ASP A 666 40.04 -23.60 -43.64
CA ASP A 666 40.58 -24.63 -42.73
C ASP A 666 40.68 -24.11 -41.28
N ARG A 667 40.48 -22.80 -41.04
CA ARG A 667 40.48 -22.18 -39.71
C ARG A 667 39.32 -22.67 -38.84
N ASN A 668 39.58 -22.76 -37.53
CA ASN A 668 38.61 -23.18 -36.53
C ASN A 668 37.48 -22.14 -36.34
N THR A 669 36.27 -22.64 -36.11
CA THR A 669 35.04 -21.88 -35.86
C THR A 669 35.22 -20.77 -34.82
N ASP A 670 35.92 -21.06 -33.72
CA ASP A 670 36.15 -20.12 -32.62
C ASP A 670 36.90 -18.86 -33.08
N ASP A 671 37.87 -19.03 -33.97
CA ASP A 671 38.77 -17.95 -34.37
C ASP A 671 38.11 -17.03 -35.41
N LEU A 672 37.24 -17.60 -36.27
CA LEU A 672 36.32 -16.82 -37.11
C LEU A 672 35.28 -16.03 -36.29
N VAL A 673 34.74 -16.63 -35.21
CA VAL A 673 33.85 -15.95 -34.25
C VAL A 673 34.54 -14.77 -33.58
N LEU A 674 35.83 -14.90 -33.24
CA LEU A 674 36.62 -13.83 -32.59
C LEU A 674 37.00 -12.71 -33.55
N LEU A 675 37.35 -13.03 -34.80
CA LEU A 675 37.56 -12.03 -35.85
C LEU A 675 36.28 -11.22 -36.10
N ALA A 676 35.13 -11.89 -36.21
CA ALA A 676 33.84 -11.22 -36.40
C ALA A 676 33.46 -10.33 -35.20
N ALA A 677 33.68 -10.80 -33.96
CA ALA A 677 33.44 -10.01 -32.76
C ALA A 677 34.45 -8.86 -32.54
N SER A 678 35.67 -8.98 -33.04
CA SER A 678 36.66 -7.88 -33.01
C SER A 678 36.28 -6.79 -34.02
N ALA A 679 35.73 -7.18 -35.17
CA ALA A 679 35.17 -6.24 -36.14
C ALA A 679 33.91 -5.51 -35.61
N GLU A 680 32.97 -6.24 -35.02
CA GLU A 680 31.73 -5.68 -34.42
C GLU A 680 31.97 -4.97 -33.07
N LEU A 681 33.22 -4.91 -32.56
CA LEU A 681 33.53 -4.24 -31.28
C LEU A 681 33.20 -2.73 -31.30
N GLY A 682 33.31 -2.09 -32.47
CA GLY A 682 32.92 -0.69 -32.71
C GLY A 682 31.46 -0.48 -33.12
N SER A 683 30.63 -1.52 -33.08
CA SER A 683 29.27 -1.53 -33.64
C SER A 683 28.21 -1.42 -32.55
N GLU A 684 27.41 -0.35 -32.60
CA GLU A 684 26.23 -0.20 -31.72
C GLU A 684 25.04 -1.08 -32.16
N HIS A 685 25.13 -1.74 -33.32
CA HIS A 685 24.01 -2.47 -33.88
C HIS A 685 23.68 -3.73 -33.07
N PRO A 686 22.39 -4.02 -32.75
CA PRO A 686 22.01 -5.16 -31.91
C PRO A 686 22.53 -6.52 -32.41
N LEU A 687 22.62 -6.71 -33.73
CA LEU A 687 23.17 -7.95 -34.32
C LEU A 687 24.69 -8.05 -34.15
N GLY A 688 25.43 -6.95 -34.22
CA GLY A 688 26.86 -6.93 -33.95
C GLY A 688 27.16 -7.21 -32.48
N ARG A 689 26.41 -6.57 -31.59
CA ARG A 689 26.45 -6.84 -30.14
C ARG A 689 26.10 -8.30 -29.80
N ALA A 690 25.27 -8.97 -30.60
CA ALA A 690 25.00 -10.41 -30.47
C ALA A 690 26.24 -11.28 -30.79
N ILE A 691 27.00 -10.93 -31.84
CA ILE A 691 28.26 -11.61 -32.21
C ILE A 691 29.33 -11.37 -31.12
N VAL A 692 29.49 -10.12 -30.67
CA VAL A 692 30.40 -9.76 -29.56
C VAL A 692 30.08 -10.54 -28.28
N ASN A 693 28.79 -10.63 -27.91
CA ASN A 693 28.36 -11.39 -26.74
C ASN A 693 28.60 -12.90 -26.89
N HIS A 694 28.41 -13.47 -28.08
CA HIS A 694 28.72 -14.88 -28.33
C HIS A 694 30.23 -15.16 -28.19
N ALA A 695 31.10 -14.32 -28.77
CA ALA A 695 32.54 -14.48 -28.67
C ALA A 695 33.08 -14.33 -27.23
N ARG A 696 32.46 -13.48 -26.41
CA ARG A 696 32.81 -13.34 -24.98
C ARG A 696 32.66 -14.65 -24.19
N LEU A 697 31.80 -15.58 -24.61
CA LEU A 697 31.69 -16.91 -23.99
C LEU A 697 32.97 -17.74 -24.17
N LEU A 698 33.71 -17.54 -25.27
CA LEU A 698 34.97 -18.25 -25.57
C LEU A 698 36.14 -17.79 -24.68
N SER A 699 35.97 -16.72 -23.89
CA SER A 699 36.95 -16.23 -22.90
C SER A 699 38.36 -15.88 -23.43
N LYS A 700 38.50 -15.76 -24.76
CA LYS A 700 39.71 -15.24 -25.44
C LYS A 700 39.61 -13.70 -25.56
N PRO A 701 40.75 -12.96 -25.60
CA PRO A 701 40.73 -11.51 -25.84
C PRO A 701 40.24 -11.18 -27.26
N LEU A 702 39.55 -10.05 -27.40
CA LEU A 702 39.16 -9.47 -28.69
C LEU A 702 40.19 -8.42 -29.13
N GLU A 703 40.39 -8.29 -30.43
CA GLU A 703 41.27 -7.29 -31.02
C GLU A 703 40.55 -5.93 -31.16
N ILE A 704 41.29 -4.83 -31.02
CA ILE A 704 40.76 -3.47 -31.21
C ILE A 704 40.88 -3.13 -32.71
N PRO A 705 39.79 -2.73 -33.38
CA PRO A 705 39.83 -2.45 -34.82
C PRO A 705 40.63 -1.18 -35.12
N ASN A 706 41.58 -1.26 -36.07
CA ASN A 706 42.45 -0.13 -36.45
C ASN A 706 41.68 0.92 -37.26
N LYS A 707 40.69 0.48 -38.04
CA LYS A 707 39.87 1.35 -38.90
C LYS A 707 38.53 0.69 -39.16
N PHE A 708 37.45 1.41 -38.90
CA PHE A 708 36.08 0.92 -38.95
C PHE A 708 35.26 1.75 -39.93
N GLN A 709 34.57 1.08 -40.86
CA GLN A 709 33.72 1.74 -41.87
C GLN A 709 32.37 1.03 -41.97
N ALA A 710 31.31 1.70 -41.49
CA ALA A 710 29.94 1.19 -41.57
C ALA A 710 29.21 1.69 -42.83
N ALA A 711 28.52 0.77 -43.51
CA ALA A 711 27.60 1.03 -44.60
C ALA A 711 26.15 0.87 -44.10
N SER A 712 25.44 1.99 -43.94
CA SER A 712 24.09 2.01 -43.38
C SER A 712 23.12 1.09 -44.14
N GLY A 713 22.40 0.24 -43.41
CA GLY A 713 21.48 -0.76 -43.97
C GLY A 713 22.15 -1.95 -44.69
N LYS A 714 23.49 -2.05 -44.67
CA LYS A 714 24.26 -3.03 -45.46
C LYS A 714 25.22 -3.88 -44.64
N GLY A 715 26.11 -3.27 -43.86
CA GLY A 715 27.17 -3.98 -43.14
C GLY A 715 28.30 -3.09 -42.64
N ILE A 716 29.41 -3.71 -42.24
CA ILE A 716 30.66 -3.07 -41.82
C ILE A 716 31.86 -3.69 -42.54
N SER A 717 32.87 -2.85 -42.80
CA SER A 717 34.19 -3.22 -43.29
C SER A 717 35.22 -2.72 -42.29
N VAL A 718 36.10 -3.61 -41.81
CA VAL A 718 36.97 -3.33 -40.67
C VAL A 718 38.39 -3.85 -40.92
N GLU A 719 39.38 -2.98 -40.72
CA GLU A 719 40.80 -3.30 -40.80
C GLU A 719 41.29 -3.74 -39.42
N LEU A 720 41.57 -5.04 -39.25
CA LEU A 720 42.22 -5.60 -38.06
C LEU A 720 43.76 -5.61 -38.26
N THR A 721 44.54 -6.18 -37.35
CA THR A 721 46.03 -6.05 -37.43
C THR A 721 46.65 -6.83 -38.59
N ASN A 722 46.01 -7.92 -39.02
CA ASN A 722 46.53 -8.81 -40.07
C ASN A 722 45.61 -8.93 -41.31
N GLU A 723 44.29 -8.72 -41.17
CA GLU A 723 43.28 -9.02 -42.20
C GLU A 723 42.16 -7.98 -42.22
N THR A 724 41.51 -7.78 -43.38
CA THR A 724 40.30 -6.97 -43.54
C THR A 724 39.05 -7.83 -43.44
N VAL A 725 38.20 -7.55 -42.45
CA VAL A 725 36.96 -8.27 -42.16
C VAL A 725 35.76 -7.51 -42.71
N HIS A 726 34.94 -8.19 -43.51
CA HIS A 726 33.66 -7.68 -44.00
C HIS A 726 32.52 -8.46 -43.34
N LEU A 727 31.53 -7.76 -42.81
CA LEU A 727 30.31 -8.35 -42.23
C LEU A 727 29.08 -7.63 -42.76
N GLY A 728 28.03 -8.35 -43.16
CA GLY A 728 26.81 -7.70 -43.63
C GLY A 728 25.83 -8.61 -44.36
N ASN A 729 24.95 -7.99 -45.15
CA ASN A 729 23.98 -8.67 -46.00
C ASN A 729 24.61 -9.16 -47.33
N MET A 730 23.85 -9.93 -48.11
CA MET A 730 24.29 -10.50 -49.39
C MET A 730 24.72 -9.41 -50.40
N ASP A 731 23.95 -8.33 -50.49
CA ASP A 731 24.17 -7.27 -51.48
C ASP A 731 25.48 -6.52 -51.18
N TYR A 732 25.79 -6.32 -49.89
CA TYR A 732 27.04 -5.73 -49.43
C TYR A 732 28.26 -6.60 -49.75
N MET A 733 28.14 -7.93 -49.65
CA MET A 733 29.21 -8.85 -50.06
C MET A 733 29.50 -8.74 -51.56
N ILE A 734 28.46 -8.62 -52.39
CA ILE A 734 28.60 -8.40 -53.84
C ILE A 734 29.24 -7.03 -54.14
N GLU A 735 28.83 -5.96 -53.44
CA GLU A 735 29.43 -4.62 -53.58
C GLU A 735 30.90 -4.57 -53.14
N CYS A 736 31.29 -5.36 -52.14
CA CYS A 736 32.69 -5.56 -51.75
C CYS A 736 33.47 -6.52 -52.69
N GLY A 737 32.85 -7.04 -53.75
CA GLY A 737 33.51 -7.91 -54.73
C GLY A 737 33.72 -9.37 -54.29
N MET A 738 33.14 -9.78 -53.17
CA MET A 738 33.36 -11.11 -52.58
C MET A 738 32.81 -12.23 -53.46
N GLN A 739 33.61 -13.28 -53.65
CA GLN A 739 33.17 -14.50 -54.33
C GLN A 739 32.24 -15.31 -53.43
N VAL A 740 31.05 -15.63 -53.94
CA VAL A 740 30.02 -16.39 -53.20
C VAL A 740 29.92 -17.81 -53.75
N GLY A 741 30.39 -18.78 -52.96
CA GLY A 741 30.35 -20.19 -53.33
C GLY A 741 28.92 -20.76 -53.43
N PRO A 742 28.66 -21.78 -54.28
CA PRO A 742 27.32 -22.34 -54.49
C PRO A 742 26.73 -23.03 -53.25
N SER A 743 27.56 -23.36 -52.26
CA SER A 743 27.18 -23.81 -50.92
C SER A 743 26.49 -22.69 -50.11
N VAL A 744 26.97 -21.45 -50.19
CA VAL A 744 26.47 -20.30 -49.41
C VAL A 744 24.96 -20.11 -49.60
N ALA A 745 24.48 -20.17 -50.85
CA ALA A 745 23.06 -20.03 -51.17
C ALA A 745 22.17 -21.09 -50.48
N ARG A 746 22.65 -22.33 -50.35
CA ARG A 746 21.94 -23.42 -49.67
C ARG A 746 21.90 -23.22 -48.16
N HIS A 747 23.02 -22.77 -47.56
CA HIS A 747 23.09 -22.50 -46.13
C HIS A 747 22.27 -21.26 -45.73
N ARG A 748 22.32 -20.19 -46.53
CA ARG A 748 21.43 -19.02 -46.42
C ARG A 748 19.97 -19.47 -46.40
N LEU A 749 19.50 -20.19 -47.42
CA LEU A 749 18.09 -20.58 -47.55
C LEU A 749 17.62 -21.36 -46.31
N ARG A 750 18.42 -22.32 -45.84
CA ARG A 750 18.11 -23.11 -44.63
C ARG A 750 17.97 -22.24 -43.37
N LEU A 751 18.83 -21.24 -43.19
CA LEU A 751 18.75 -20.32 -42.05
C LEU A 751 17.52 -19.40 -42.14
N GLU A 752 17.26 -18.84 -43.32
CA GLU A 752 16.08 -17.99 -43.59
C GLU A 752 14.75 -18.77 -43.48
N GLU A 753 14.73 -20.06 -43.81
CA GLU A 753 13.58 -20.94 -43.60
C GLU A 753 13.33 -21.22 -42.12
N SER A 754 14.38 -21.33 -41.30
CA SER A 754 14.27 -21.32 -39.83
C SER A 754 13.98 -19.93 -39.23
N GLY A 755 13.70 -18.92 -40.07
CA GLY A 755 13.28 -17.60 -39.63
C GLY A 755 14.39 -16.73 -39.02
N LYS A 756 15.65 -17.03 -39.32
CA LYS A 756 16.84 -16.38 -38.75
C LYS A 756 17.39 -15.30 -39.69
N THR A 757 17.93 -14.23 -39.12
CA THR A 757 18.67 -13.20 -39.86
C THR A 757 20.07 -13.72 -40.16
N VAL A 758 20.45 -13.73 -41.44
CA VAL A 758 21.76 -14.22 -41.90
C VAL A 758 22.71 -13.04 -42.08
N ILE A 759 23.82 -13.03 -41.34
CA ILE A 759 24.96 -12.15 -41.61
C ILE A 759 26.06 -12.99 -42.27
N PHE A 760 26.60 -12.48 -43.38
CA PHE A 760 27.73 -13.07 -44.09
C PHE A 760 29.04 -12.46 -43.59
N MET A 761 30.10 -13.26 -43.57
CA MET A 761 31.46 -12.84 -43.24
C MET A 761 32.38 -13.08 -44.43
N GLY A 762 33.09 -12.04 -44.87
CA GLY A 762 34.06 -12.08 -45.97
C GLY A 762 35.47 -11.75 -45.50
N LEU A 763 36.45 -12.51 -45.99
CA LEU A 763 37.90 -12.30 -45.84
C LEU A 763 38.55 -12.62 -47.19
N CYS A 764 39.60 -11.89 -47.56
CA CYS A 764 40.43 -12.17 -48.75
C CYS A 764 39.61 -12.50 -50.02
N ASP A 765 38.67 -11.62 -50.38
CA ASP A 765 37.78 -11.71 -51.55
C ASP A 765 36.83 -12.92 -51.61
N GLN A 766 36.62 -13.65 -50.50
CA GLN A 766 35.67 -14.79 -50.43
C GLN A 766 34.74 -14.73 -49.22
N VAL A 767 33.52 -15.27 -49.35
CA VAL A 767 32.59 -15.46 -48.22
C VAL A 767 32.95 -16.72 -47.44
N VAL A 768 33.43 -16.52 -46.21
CA VAL A 768 34.05 -17.53 -45.36
C VAL A 768 33.03 -18.20 -44.42
N ALA A 769 32.11 -17.42 -43.85
CA ALA A 769 31.15 -17.92 -42.86
C ALA A 769 29.79 -17.20 -42.92
N LEU A 770 28.76 -17.85 -42.37
CA LEU A 770 27.41 -17.30 -42.14
C LEU A 770 27.08 -17.39 -40.65
N PHE A 771 26.58 -16.29 -40.08
CA PHE A 771 26.05 -16.21 -38.73
C PHE A 771 24.52 -16.21 -38.76
N GLY A 772 23.90 -17.24 -38.18
CA GLY A 772 22.46 -17.37 -38.04
C GLY A 772 21.97 -16.72 -36.74
N ILE A 773 21.51 -15.47 -36.81
CA ILE A 773 21.11 -14.68 -35.65
C ILE A 773 19.58 -14.68 -35.49
N SER A 774 19.11 -14.97 -34.29
CA SER A 774 17.68 -14.88 -33.94
C SER A 774 17.47 -14.61 -32.45
N ASP A 775 16.27 -14.19 -32.09
CA ASP A 775 15.82 -14.09 -30.70
C ASP A 775 15.44 -15.51 -30.20
N ALA A 776 16.33 -16.14 -29.43
CA ALA A 776 16.17 -17.55 -29.06
C ALA A 776 15.07 -17.76 -27.99
N PRO A 777 14.32 -18.88 -28.04
CA PRO A 777 13.41 -19.28 -26.98
C PRO A 777 14.11 -19.39 -25.63
N ARG A 778 13.43 -19.02 -24.53
CA ARG A 778 13.94 -19.24 -23.18
C ARG A 778 14.08 -20.73 -22.88
N VAL A 779 15.13 -21.10 -22.13
CA VAL A 779 15.44 -22.50 -21.79
C VAL A 779 14.32 -23.22 -21.00
N ASP A 780 13.45 -22.46 -20.34
CA ASP A 780 12.30 -22.96 -19.57
C ASP A 780 10.95 -22.87 -20.31
N ALA A 781 10.90 -22.22 -21.49
CA ALA A 781 9.65 -22.02 -22.24
C ALA A 781 8.97 -23.35 -22.60
N LYS A 782 9.74 -24.30 -23.17
CA LYS A 782 9.24 -25.62 -23.59
C LYS A 782 8.69 -26.43 -22.41
N ALA A 783 9.38 -26.40 -21.27
CA ALA A 783 8.93 -27.06 -20.04
C ALA A 783 7.66 -26.41 -19.46
N THR A 784 7.57 -25.08 -19.51
CA THR A 784 6.42 -24.31 -19.03
C THR A 784 5.18 -24.58 -19.89
N VAL A 785 5.30 -24.52 -21.22
CA VAL A 785 4.18 -24.80 -22.14
C VAL A 785 3.71 -26.25 -22.06
N ALA A 786 4.63 -27.22 -21.95
CA ALA A 786 4.28 -28.61 -21.70
C ALA A 786 3.49 -28.77 -20.38
N ARG A 787 3.87 -28.03 -19.32
CA ARG A 787 3.17 -28.07 -18.03
C ARG A 787 1.79 -27.39 -18.06
N LEU A 788 1.63 -26.30 -18.82
CA LEU A 788 0.33 -25.64 -19.03
C LEU A 788 -0.64 -26.53 -19.83
N HIS A 789 -0.16 -27.20 -20.88
CA HIS A 789 -0.93 -28.22 -21.60
C HIS A 789 -1.33 -29.37 -20.66
N ALA A 790 -0.42 -29.86 -19.79
CA ALA A 790 -0.73 -30.87 -18.78
C ALA A 790 -1.69 -30.39 -17.67
N GLN A 791 -1.87 -29.08 -17.49
CA GLN A 791 -2.91 -28.47 -16.64
C GLN A 791 -4.24 -28.25 -17.38
N GLY A 792 -4.38 -28.71 -18.63
CA GLY A 792 -5.58 -28.59 -19.45
C GLY A 792 -5.80 -27.20 -20.07
N MET A 793 -4.77 -26.35 -20.09
CA MET A 793 -4.87 -24.97 -20.55
C MET A 793 -4.47 -24.87 -22.03
N ALA A 794 -5.28 -24.19 -22.85
CA ALA A 794 -4.97 -23.99 -24.26
C ALA A 794 -3.93 -22.87 -24.43
N VAL A 795 -2.70 -23.22 -24.83
CA VAL A 795 -1.63 -22.25 -25.06
C VAL A 795 -1.67 -21.72 -26.50
N TYR A 796 -1.58 -20.40 -26.63
CA TYR A 796 -1.48 -19.64 -27.87
C TYR A 796 -0.26 -18.71 -27.83
N MET A 797 0.21 -18.31 -29.01
CA MET A 797 1.26 -17.29 -29.16
C MET A 797 0.79 -16.17 -30.09
N VAL A 798 0.98 -14.91 -29.69
CA VAL A 798 0.84 -13.72 -30.54
C VAL A 798 2.20 -13.11 -30.84
N THR A 799 2.38 -12.55 -32.04
CA THR A 799 3.60 -11.83 -32.41
C THR A 799 3.39 -10.93 -33.64
N GLY A 800 4.20 -9.86 -33.74
CA GLY A 800 4.35 -9.06 -34.96
C GLY A 800 5.33 -9.67 -35.98
N ASP A 801 6.09 -10.70 -35.60
CA ASP A 801 7.01 -11.40 -36.50
C ASP A 801 6.28 -12.03 -37.70
N ASN A 802 7.04 -12.26 -38.78
CA ASN A 802 6.57 -13.01 -39.94
C ASN A 802 6.19 -14.46 -39.57
N ARG A 803 5.30 -15.06 -40.37
CA ARG A 803 4.80 -16.43 -40.14
C ARG A 803 5.86 -17.53 -40.07
N LYS A 804 6.98 -17.44 -40.81
CA LYS A 804 8.04 -18.46 -40.75
C LYS A 804 8.73 -18.47 -39.38
N THR A 805 9.21 -17.31 -38.94
CA THR A 805 9.88 -17.15 -37.63
C THR A 805 8.92 -17.51 -36.49
N ALA A 806 7.65 -17.09 -36.58
CA ALA A 806 6.62 -17.44 -35.59
C ALA A 806 6.35 -18.96 -35.51
N PHE A 807 6.18 -19.65 -36.64
CA PHE A 807 5.95 -21.10 -36.63
C PHE A 807 7.19 -21.89 -36.15
N TRP A 808 8.41 -21.45 -36.48
CA TRP A 808 9.64 -22.08 -36.00
C TRP A 808 9.79 -21.96 -34.47
N VAL A 809 9.56 -20.77 -33.89
CA VAL A 809 9.58 -20.58 -32.43
C VAL A 809 8.49 -21.41 -31.75
N ALA A 810 7.29 -21.47 -32.33
CA ALA A 810 6.19 -22.28 -31.80
C ALA A 810 6.53 -23.77 -31.77
N GLU A 811 7.15 -24.31 -32.82
CA GLU A 811 7.61 -25.72 -32.87
C GLU A 811 8.66 -26.03 -31.79
N GLN A 812 9.65 -25.14 -31.58
CA GLN A 812 10.65 -25.33 -30.54
C GLN A 812 10.04 -25.38 -29.13
N VAL A 813 9.06 -24.52 -28.86
CA VAL A 813 8.37 -24.42 -27.55
C VAL A 813 7.27 -25.48 -27.38
N GLY A 814 6.72 -26.03 -28.47
CA GLY A 814 5.64 -27.03 -28.44
C GLY A 814 4.22 -26.45 -28.51
N ILE A 815 4.06 -25.28 -29.14
CA ILE A 815 2.76 -24.66 -29.41
C ILE A 815 2.29 -25.10 -30.82
N PRO A 816 1.07 -25.65 -30.98
CA PRO A 816 0.61 -26.12 -32.28
C PRO A 816 0.33 -24.96 -33.24
N VAL A 817 0.65 -25.13 -34.53
CA VAL A 817 0.60 -24.08 -35.58
C VAL A 817 -0.75 -23.35 -35.64
N HIS A 818 -1.87 -24.03 -35.38
CA HIS A 818 -3.21 -23.43 -35.39
C HIS A 818 -3.50 -22.47 -34.21
N ARG A 819 -2.61 -22.40 -33.21
CA ARG A 819 -2.67 -21.49 -32.05
C ARG A 819 -1.64 -20.36 -32.13
N VAL A 820 -1.07 -20.11 -33.31
CA VAL A 820 -0.06 -19.07 -33.57
C VAL A 820 -0.65 -17.90 -34.38
N MET A 821 -0.67 -16.72 -33.78
CA MET A 821 -1.15 -15.46 -34.34
C MET A 821 0.04 -14.56 -34.69
N ALA A 822 0.60 -14.77 -35.88
CA ALA A 822 1.73 -13.99 -36.42
C ALA A 822 1.26 -12.75 -37.21
N GLU A 823 2.21 -11.87 -37.55
CA GLU A 823 1.97 -10.63 -38.31
C GLU A 823 0.96 -9.66 -37.63
N VAL A 824 0.84 -9.72 -36.29
CA VAL A 824 -0.08 -8.91 -35.48
C VAL A 824 0.60 -7.63 -34.97
N LEU A 825 0.18 -6.48 -35.49
CA LEU A 825 0.58 -5.15 -35.00
C LEU A 825 0.19 -4.95 -33.51
N PRO A 826 0.96 -4.20 -32.70
CA PRO A 826 0.67 -3.98 -31.28
C PRO A 826 -0.75 -3.49 -30.98
N SER A 827 -1.26 -2.55 -31.78
CA SER A 827 -2.66 -2.05 -31.70
C SER A 827 -3.71 -3.16 -31.85
N ASN A 828 -3.38 -4.21 -32.59
CA ASN A 828 -4.30 -5.26 -32.99
C ASN A 828 -4.21 -6.49 -32.05
N LYS A 829 -3.23 -6.54 -31.14
CA LYS A 829 -3.16 -7.58 -30.09
C LYS A 829 -4.40 -7.54 -29.18
N VAL A 830 -4.93 -6.35 -28.90
CA VAL A 830 -6.20 -6.14 -28.17
C VAL A 830 -7.36 -6.86 -28.86
N ALA A 831 -7.48 -6.73 -30.19
CA ALA A 831 -8.51 -7.41 -30.97
C ALA A 831 -8.35 -8.94 -30.95
N LYS A 832 -7.11 -9.46 -30.88
CA LYS A 832 -6.85 -10.90 -30.74
C LYS A 832 -7.17 -11.46 -29.34
N VAL A 833 -7.02 -10.66 -28.28
CA VAL A 833 -7.55 -11.02 -26.96
C VAL A 833 -9.09 -11.04 -27.00
N GLN A 834 -9.72 -10.05 -27.62
CA GLN A 834 -11.19 -9.98 -27.77
C GLN A 834 -11.76 -11.12 -28.63
N GLU A 835 -11.06 -11.54 -29.69
CA GLU A 835 -11.40 -12.68 -30.54
C GLU A 835 -11.52 -13.97 -29.69
N LEU A 836 -10.49 -14.28 -28.90
CA LEU A 836 -10.51 -15.43 -27.99
C LEU A 836 -11.55 -15.27 -26.86
N GLN A 837 -11.79 -14.05 -26.35
CA GLN A 837 -12.86 -13.81 -25.38
C GLN A 837 -14.26 -14.03 -25.99
N SER A 838 -14.44 -13.75 -27.29
CA SER A 838 -15.71 -13.97 -28.01
C SER A 838 -16.02 -15.46 -28.27
N ASP A 839 -15.01 -16.33 -28.33
CA ASP A 839 -15.14 -17.79 -28.27
C ASP A 839 -15.66 -18.29 -26.90
N GLY A 840 -15.86 -17.41 -25.90
CA GLY A 840 -16.19 -17.78 -24.52
C GLY A 840 -14.99 -18.27 -23.71
N ARG A 841 -13.76 -18.01 -24.16
CA ARG A 841 -12.54 -18.37 -23.42
C ARG A 841 -12.24 -17.35 -22.33
N ILE A 842 -11.69 -17.82 -21.22
CA ILE A 842 -11.16 -16.95 -20.16
C ILE A 842 -9.66 -16.86 -20.38
N VAL A 843 -9.24 -15.71 -20.91
CA VAL A 843 -7.92 -15.49 -21.50
C VAL A 843 -7.00 -14.81 -20.49
N ALA A 844 -5.88 -15.48 -20.18
CA ALA A 844 -4.72 -14.81 -19.63
C ALA A 844 -3.82 -14.32 -20.76
N MET A 845 -3.37 -13.07 -20.72
CA MET A 845 -2.32 -12.53 -21.59
C MET A 845 -1.02 -12.48 -20.80
N VAL A 846 0.09 -12.90 -21.40
CA VAL A 846 1.42 -12.89 -20.79
C VAL A 846 2.39 -12.16 -21.69
N GLY A 847 3.08 -11.14 -21.18
CA GLY A 847 3.96 -10.28 -21.98
C GLY A 847 5.03 -9.54 -21.16
N ASP A 848 5.92 -8.81 -21.85
CA ASP A 848 6.86 -7.87 -21.22
C ASP A 848 6.18 -6.55 -20.80
N GLY A 849 5.00 -6.28 -21.37
CA GLY A 849 4.16 -5.12 -21.13
C GLY A 849 4.64 -3.80 -21.72
N ILE A 850 5.81 -3.73 -22.36
CA ILE A 850 6.29 -2.52 -23.05
C ILE A 850 5.41 -2.26 -24.28
N ASN A 851 5.22 -3.30 -25.10
CA ASN A 851 4.37 -3.24 -26.29
C ASN A 851 2.95 -3.79 -26.03
N ASP A 852 2.75 -4.46 -24.90
CA ASP A 852 1.58 -5.30 -24.63
C ASP A 852 0.63 -4.76 -23.56
N ALA A 853 0.94 -3.64 -22.90
CA ALA A 853 0.09 -3.03 -21.87
C ALA A 853 -1.42 -2.94 -22.26
N PRO A 854 -1.81 -2.54 -23.49
CA PRO A 854 -3.22 -2.54 -23.89
C PRO A 854 -3.84 -3.95 -23.97
N ALA A 855 -3.08 -4.97 -24.36
CA ALA A 855 -3.55 -6.35 -24.46
C ALA A 855 -3.60 -7.04 -23.08
N LEU A 856 -2.66 -6.72 -22.19
CA LEU A 856 -2.66 -7.13 -20.78
C LEU A 856 -3.89 -6.55 -20.06
N ALA A 857 -4.19 -5.28 -20.26
CA ALA A 857 -5.36 -4.62 -19.66
C ALA A 857 -6.71 -5.16 -20.19
N GLN A 858 -6.77 -5.61 -21.45
CA GLN A 858 -7.97 -6.21 -22.06
C GLN A 858 -8.21 -7.68 -21.63
N ALA A 859 -7.17 -8.40 -21.22
CA ALA A 859 -7.28 -9.79 -20.83
C ALA A 859 -8.07 -9.96 -19.53
N ASN A 860 -8.66 -11.15 -19.33
CA ASN A 860 -9.27 -11.50 -18.04
C ASN A 860 -8.21 -11.62 -16.93
N LEU A 861 -6.95 -11.86 -17.33
CA LEU A 861 -5.77 -11.81 -16.47
C LEU A 861 -4.53 -11.44 -17.30
N GLY A 862 -4.10 -10.17 -17.26
CA GLY A 862 -2.79 -9.76 -17.74
C GLY A 862 -1.69 -10.11 -16.73
N ILE A 863 -0.63 -10.76 -17.19
CA ILE A 863 0.56 -11.13 -16.42
C ILE A 863 1.79 -10.50 -17.08
N ALA A 864 2.46 -9.56 -16.39
CA ALA A 864 3.75 -9.03 -16.81
C ALA A 864 4.91 -9.93 -16.33
N ILE A 865 5.94 -10.12 -17.15
CA ILE A 865 7.16 -10.87 -16.82
C ILE A 865 8.35 -9.94 -16.62
N GLY A 866 9.08 -10.17 -15.52
CA GLY A 866 10.21 -9.35 -15.08
C GLY A 866 9.79 -8.02 -14.47
N ALA A 867 10.76 -7.32 -13.88
CA ALA A 867 10.64 -5.90 -13.55
C ALA A 867 10.70 -5.04 -14.82
N GLY A 868 9.69 -5.20 -15.69
CA GLY A 868 9.48 -4.39 -16.89
C GLY A 868 9.17 -2.92 -16.56
N THR A 869 9.03 -2.10 -17.59
CA THR A 869 8.80 -0.65 -17.43
C THR A 869 7.57 -0.33 -16.56
N ASP A 870 7.53 0.86 -15.98
CA ASP A 870 6.42 1.32 -15.14
C ASP A 870 5.03 1.11 -15.79
N ILE A 871 4.97 1.20 -17.12
CA ILE A 871 3.78 0.97 -17.95
C ILE A 871 3.29 -0.49 -17.87
N ALA A 872 4.21 -1.47 -17.93
CA ALA A 872 3.90 -2.89 -17.73
C ALA A 872 3.45 -3.17 -16.29
N MET A 873 4.19 -2.58 -15.35
CA MET A 873 3.92 -2.61 -13.91
C MET A 873 2.61 -1.91 -13.52
N GLU A 874 2.07 -0.99 -14.34
CA GLU A 874 0.74 -0.38 -14.15
C GLU A 874 -0.38 -1.19 -14.82
N ALA A 875 -0.18 -1.68 -16.05
CA ALA A 875 -1.24 -2.29 -16.85
C ALA A 875 -1.61 -3.74 -16.47
N ALA A 876 -0.65 -4.58 -16.06
CA ALA A 876 -0.92 -6.00 -15.80
C ALA A 876 -1.56 -6.25 -14.42
N GLN A 877 -2.48 -7.20 -14.31
CA GLN A 877 -3.15 -7.57 -13.06
C GLN A 877 -2.31 -8.49 -12.16
N MET A 878 -1.33 -9.19 -12.72
CA MET A 878 -0.23 -9.85 -12.00
C MET A 878 1.12 -9.40 -12.57
N VAL A 879 2.14 -9.32 -11.72
CA VAL A 879 3.52 -9.03 -12.12
C VAL A 879 4.44 -10.07 -11.52
N LEU A 880 5.26 -10.70 -12.36
CA LEU A 880 6.29 -11.64 -11.95
C LEU A 880 7.62 -10.89 -11.89
N MET A 881 8.20 -10.70 -10.70
CA MET A 881 9.47 -10.00 -10.52
C MET A 881 10.64 -10.69 -11.25
N LYS A 882 10.53 -12.01 -11.43
CA LYS A 882 11.50 -12.85 -12.15
C LYS A 882 11.23 -12.88 -13.63
N SER A 883 12.30 -13.05 -14.41
CA SER A 883 12.26 -13.29 -15.86
C SER A 883 12.03 -14.77 -16.23
N SER A 884 11.46 -15.58 -15.33
CA SER A 884 11.27 -17.02 -15.49
C SER A 884 9.82 -17.34 -15.84
N LEU A 885 9.61 -18.12 -16.90
CA LEU A 885 8.28 -18.52 -17.36
C LEU A 885 7.63 -19.52 -16.40
N LYS A 886 8.43 -20.27 -15.63
CA LYS A 886 7.93 -21.19 -14.60
C LYS A 886 7.06 -20.51 -13.56
N ASP A 887 7.34 -19.24 -13.23
CA ASP A 887 6.59 -18.50 -12.23
C ASP A 887 5.15 -18.18 -12.69
N VAL A 888 4.86 -18.21 -14.00
CA VAL A 888 3.48 -18.19 -14.54
C VAL A 888 2.69 -19.41 -14.06
N VAL A 889 3.28 -20.61 -14.14
CA VAL A 889 2.66 -21.85 -13.66
C VAL A 889 2.51 -21.84 -12.13
N ILE A 890 3.51 -21.31 -11.42
CA ILE A 890 3.45 -21.18 -9.95
C ILE A 890 2.36 -20.17 -9.54
N ALA A 891 2.15 -19.09 -10.30
CA ALA A 891 1.08 -18.11 -10.06
C ALA A 891 -0.32 -18.73 -10.23
N PHE A 892 -0.53 -19.54 -11.28
CA PHE A 892 -1.79 -20.28 -11.45
C PHE A 892 -2.01 -21.32 -10.34
N ASP A 893 -0.99 -22.10 -9.97
CA ASP A 893 -1.12 -23.14 -8.94
C ASP A 893 -1.33 -22.54 -7.54
N LEU A 894 -0.64 -21.45 -7.22
CA LEU A 894 -0.84 -20.65 -6.00
C LEU A 894 -2.26 -20.06 -5.95
N SER A 895 -2.73 -19.44 -7.04
CA SER A 895 -4.07 -18.83 -7.10
C SER A 895 -5.17 -19.88 -6.92
N ARG A 896 -5.07 -21.02 -7.62
CA ARG A 896 -5.97 -22.16 -7.46
C ARG A 896 -5.91 -22.75 -6.03
N THR A 897 -4.73 -22.77 -5.40
CA THR A 897 -4.56 -23.21 -4.01
C THR A 897 -5.19 -22.25 -3.00
N ILE A 898 -5.09 -20.93 -3.20
CA ILE A 898 -5.76 -19.93 -2.37
C ILE A 898 -7.27 -19.99 -2.59
N TYR A 899 -7.76 -20.16 -3.82
CA TYR A 899 -9.19 -20.27 -4.11
C TYR A 899 -9.83 -21.51 -3.46
N ARG A 900 -9.18 -22.68 -3.58
CA ARG A 900 -9.56 -23.90 -2.84
C ARG A 900 -9.55 -23.68 -1.32
N ARG A 901 -8.63 -22.86 -0.80
CA ARG A 901 -8.57 -22.50 0.61
C ARG A 901 -9.76 -21.64 1.04
N ILE A 902 -10.16 -20.67 0.22
CA ILE A 902 -11.35 -19.83 0.44
C ILE A 902 -12.63 -20.71 0.47
N GLN A 903 -12.78 -21.62 -0.49
CA GLN A 903 -13.90 -22.58 -0.52
C GLN A 903 -13.94 -23.46 0.73
N LEU A 904 -12.80 -24.02 1.15
CA LEU A 904 -12.69 -24.83 2.36
C LEU A 904 -12.96 -24.00 3.63
N ASN A 905 -12.56 -22.74 3.67
CA ASN A 905 -12.91 -21.82 4.76
C ASN A 905 -14.42 -21.54 4.83
N PHE A 906 -15.14 -21.44 3.71
CA PHE A 906 -16.60 -21.34 3.72
C PHE A 906 -17.27 -22.61 4.27
N VAL A 907 -16.74 -23.80 3.96
CA VAL A 907 -17.23 -25.06 4.55
C VAL A 907 -17.09 -25.03 6.09
N TRP A 908 -15.96 -24.54 6.62
CA TRP A 908 -15.80 -24.36 8.08
C TRP A 908 -16.68 -23.25 8.69
N ALA A 909 -16.97 -22.18 7.94
CA ALA A 909 -17.79 -21.05 8.39
C ALA A 909 -19.30 -21.31 8.34
N MET A 910 -19.78 -22.16 7.42
CA MET A 910 -21.20 -22.47 7.25
C MET A 910 -21.57 -23.87 7.78
N GLY A 911 -20.70 -24.87 7.63
CA GLY A 911 -21.02 -26.26 7.99
C GLY A 911 -21.38 -26.44 9.46
N TYR A 912 -20.67 -25.78 10.37
CA TYR A 912 -21.01 -25.82 11.79
C TYR A 912 -22.37 -25.15 12.07
N ASN A 913 -22.67 -24.01 11.43
CA ASN A 913 -23.95 -23.32 11.54
C ASN A 913 -25.11 -24.20 11.05
N ILE A 914 -24.95 -24.87 9.91
CA ILE A 914 -25.98 -25.76 9.32
C ILE A 914 -26.29 -26.95 10.25
N ILE A 915 -25.29 -27.49 10.96
CA ILE A 915 -25.46 -28.63 11.87
C ILE A 915 -26.02 -28.19 13.24
N LEU A 916 -25.49 -27.11 13.81
CA LEU A 916 -25.83 -26.70 15.18
C LEU A 916 -27.14 -25.90 15.26
N LEU A 917 -27.57 -25.21 14.19
CA LEU A 917 -28.77 -24.36 14.22
C LEU A 917 -30.07 -25.18 14.43
N PRO A 918 -30.32 -26.31 13.72
CA PRO A 918 -31.46 -27.18 14.03
C PRO A 918 -31.40 -27.77 15.45
N LEU A 919 -30.20 -28.04 15.96
CA LEU A 919 -30.00 -28.62 17.28
C LEU A 919 -30.19 -27.59 18.41
N ALA A 920 -29.78 -26.34 18.21
CA ALA A 920 -30.08 -25.21 19.08
C ALA A 920 -31.53 -24.73 18.99
N ALA A 921 -32.22 -25.01 17.88
CA ALA A 921 -33.67 -24.88 17.75
C ALA A 921 -34.45 -26.05 18.40
N GLY A 922 -33.76 -27.04 18.99
CA GLY A 922 -34.36 -28.12 19.77
C GLY A 922 -34.87 -29.32 18.97
N VAL A 923 -34.59 -29.44 17.67
CA VAL A 923 -35.17 -30.49 16.80
C VAL A 923 -34.89 -31.93 17.28
N LEU A 924 -33.79 -32.15 18.03
CA LEU A 924 -33.45 -33.45 18.63
C LEU A 924 -33.73 -33.53 20.14
N TYR A 925 -34.57 -32.65 20.70
CA TYR A 925 -34.95 -32.68 22.12
C TYR A 925 -35.56 -34.03 22.54
N ASN A 926 -36.36 -34.65 21.68
CA ASN A 926 -36.94 -36.00 21.91
C ASN A 926 -35.89 -37.13 22.01
N VAL A 927 -34.62 -36.84 21.70
CA VAL A 927 -33.46 -37.75 21.82
C VAL A 927 -32.54 -37.31 22.98
N ASN A 928 -33.00 -36.40 23.84
CA ASN A 928 -32.26 -35.75 24.93
C ASN A 928 -30.99 -34.99 24.50
N ILE A 929 -30.90 -34.56 23.22
CA ILE A 929 -29.77 -33.76 22.73
C ILE A 929 -30.23 -32.30 22.59
N ASN A 930 -29.63 -31.41 23.38
CA ASN A 930 -29.80 -29.96 23.29
C ASN A 930 -28.44 -29.23 23.27
N ILE A 931 -28.45 -27.96 22.87
CA ILE A 931 -27.28 -27.07 22.96
C ILE A 931 -27.65 -25.89 23.86
N PRO A 932 -27.13 -25.84 25.10
CA PRO A 932 -27.17 -24.63 25.92
C PRO A 932 -26.39 -23.47 25.23
N PRO A 933 -26.82 -22.19 25.36
CA PRO A 933 -26.21 -21.06 24.65
C PRO A 933 -24.70 -20.86 24.90
N MET A 934 -24.17 -21.34 26.04
CA MET A 934 -22.73 -21.34 26.31
C MET A 934 -21.92 -22.18 25.31
N PHE A 935 -22.44 -23.35 24.88
CA PHE A 935 -21.79 -24.19 23.88
C PHE A 935 -21.93 -23.62 22.47
N ALA A 936 -23.03 -22.90 22.19
CA ALA A 936 -23.18 -22.12 20.97
C ALA A 936 -22.10 -21.02 20.84
N GLY A 937 -21.84 -20.27 21.92
CA GLY A 937 -20.77 -19.27 21.98
C GLY A 937 -19.37 -19.89 21.81
N ALA A 938 -19.12 -21.06 22.40
CA ALA A 938 -17.87 -21.79 22.20
C ALA A 938 -17.68 -22.25 20.74
N ALA A 939 -18.73 -22.78 20.09
CA ALA A 939 -18.66 -23.24 18.70
C ALA A 939 -18.31 -22.11 17.71
N MET A 940 -18.85 -20.90 17.91
CA MET A 940 -18.49 -19.70 17.15
C MET A 940 -16.98 -19.41 17.21
N ALA A 941 -16.38 -19.51 18.40
CA ALA A 941 -14.94 -19.30 18.58
C ALA A 941 -14.12 -20.38 17.84
N PHE A 942 -14.52 -21.66 17.92
CA PHE A 942 -13.87 -22.75 17.19
C PHE A 942 -13.96 -22.60 15.66
N SER A 943 -15.12 -22.20 15.10
CA SER A 943 -15.23 -21.95 13.66
C SER A 943 -14.29 -20.85 13.21
N SER A 944 -14.23 -19.74 13.94
CA SER A 944 -13.33 -18.62 13.66
C SER A 944 -11.86 -19.05 13.69
N VAL A 945 -11.46 -19.83 14.70
CA VAL A 945 -10.09 -20.38 14.81
C VAL A 945 -9.79 -21.38 13.67
N SER A 946 -10.74 -22.22 13.26
CA SER A 946 -10.51 -23.20 12.18
C SER A 946 -10.25 -22.52 10.82
N VAL A 947 -11.00 -21.46 10.50
CA VAL A 947 -10.80 -20.64 9.29
C VAL A 947 -9.46 -19.90 9.33
N LEU A 948 -9.07 -19.35 10.47
CA LEU A 948 -7.79 -18.67 10.64
C LEU A 948 -6.61 -19.64 10.53
N THR A 949 -6.67 -20.80 11.20
CA THR A 949 -5.65 -21.86 11.11
C THR A 949 -5.53 -22.40 9.69
N SER A 950 -6.67 -22.70 9.04
CA SER A 950 -6.72 -23.11 7.64
C SER A 950 -6.02 -22.11 6.72
N SER A 951 -6.33 -20.81 6.88
CA SER A 951 -5.68 -19.74 6.11
C SER A 951 -4.18 -19.63 6.38
N LEU A 952 -3.74 -19.77 7.64
CA LEU A 952 -2.32 -19.73 8.01
C LEU A 952 -1.51 -20.91 7.44
N LEU A 953 -2.13 -22.05 7.15
CA LEU A 953 -1.47 -23.17 6.46
C LEU A 953 -1.02 -22.82 5.03
N LEU A 954 -1.50 -21.72 4.42
CA LEU A 954 -0.94 -21.21 3.16
C LEU A 954 0.54 -20.80 3.30
N LYS A 955 1.02 -20.44 4.51
CA LYS A 955 2.46 -20.23 4.78
C LYS A 955 3.33 -21.50 4.61
N GLN A 956 2.71 -22.68 4.45
CA GLN A 956 3.40 -23.95 4.18
C GLN A 956 3.29 -24.40 2.71
N TYR A 957 2.75 -23.54 1.82
CA TYR A 957 2.75 -23.80 0.39
C TYR A 957 4.17 -24.03 -0.13
N LYS A 958 4.31 -25.01 -1.03
CA LYS A 958 5.54 -25.30 -1.77
C LYS A 958 5.21 -25.22 -3.26
N PRO A 959 6.00 -24.49 -4.07
CA PRO A 959 5.77 -24.46 -5.51
C PRO A 959 5.98 -25.85 -6.13
N PRO A 960 5.28 -26.20 -7.23
CA PRO A 960 5.49 -27.45 -7.94
C PRO A 960 6.93 -27.53 -8.48
N THR A 961 7.62 -28.65 -8.22
CA THR A 961 9.02 -28.86 -8.64
C THR A 961 9.16 -29.55 -9.99
N ASP A 962 8.17 -30.35 -10.39
CA ASP A 962 8.21 -31.19 -11.59
C ASP A 962 7.91 -30.38 -12.86
N PHE A 963 8.94 -29.65 -13.31
CA PHE A 963 9.04 -29.09 -14.67
C PHE A 963 9.80 -30.02 -15.64
N THR A 964 10.18 -31.22 -15.18
CA THR A 964 10.78 -32.27 -16.01
C THR A 964 9.72 -32.87 -16.94
N VAL A 965 9.95 -32.78 -18.25
CA VAL A 965 9.09 -33.43 -19.24
C VAL A 965 9.24 -34.94 -19.09
N ASN A 966 8.21 -35.60 -18.59
CA ASN A 966 8.17 -37.06 -18.47
C ASN A 966 7.73 -37.64 -19.84
N PRO A 967 8.63 -38.28 -20.62
CA PRO A 967 8.36 -38.64 -22.02
C PRO A 967 7.39 -39.83 -22.19
N SER A 968 6.80 -40.29 -21.09
CA SER A 968 5.91 -41.44 -20.97
C SER A 968 4.42 -41.08 -20.86
N SER A 969 4.07 -39.79 -20.74
CA SER A 969 2.68 -39.36 -20.90
C SER A 969 2.29 -39.48 -22.39
N PRO A 970 1.28 -40.28 -22.76
CA PRO A 970 0.79 -40.26 -24.14
C PRO A 970 0.25 -38.86 -24.43
N ALA A 971 0.67 -38.27 -25.56
CA ALA A 971 0.00 -37.08 -26.06
C ALA A 971 -1.46 -37.45 -26.38
N LEU A 972 -2.41 -36.70 -25.82
CA LEU A 972 -3.81 -36.84 -26.19
C LEU A 972 -3.97 -36.33 -27.62
N ASP A 973 -3.98 -37.27 -28.58
CA ASP A 973 -4.13 -36.96 -29.99
C ASP A 973 -5.57 -36.48 -30.25
N GLU A 974 -5.75 -35.15 -30.28
CA GLU A 974 -7.02 -34.45 -30.54
C GLU A 974 -7.68 -34.92 -31.85
N ARG A 975 -6.93 -35.56 -32.77
CA ARG A 975 -7.48 -36.21 -33.98
C ARG A 975 -8.49 -37.34 -33.68
N THR A 976 -8.41 -37.95 -32.50
CA THR A 976 -9.29 -39.06 -32.09
C THR A 976 -10.75 -38.60 -31.89
N ALA A 977 -10.99 -37.31 -31.67
CA ALA A 977 -12.31 -36.76 -31.40
C ALA A 977 -13.24 -36.65 -32.63
N LEU A 978 -12.71 -36.80 -33.86
CA LEU A 978 -13.48 -36.65 -35.10
C LEU A 978 -13.91 -37.99 -35.74
N LEU A 979 -13.72 -39.13 -35.06
CA LEU A 979 -14.06 -40.46 -35.58
C LEU A 979 -14.87 -41.34 -34.60
N LYS A 980 -15.75 -40.74 -33.79
CA LYS A 980 -16.85 -41.45 -33.11
C LYS A 980 -18.13 -40.60 -33.07
N VAL A 981 -19.00 -40.87 -34.05
CA VAL A 981 -20.45 -40.58 -34.16
C VAL A 981 -20.92 -39.25 -33.54
#